data_AF-A0A815MB95-F1
#
_entry.id   AF-A0A815MB95-F1
#
_cell.length_a   1.000
_cell.length_b   1.000
_cell.length_c   1.000
_cell.angle_alpha   90.00
_cell.angle_beta   90.00
_cell.angle_gamma   90.00
#
_symmetry.space_group_name_H-M   'P 1'
#
loop_
_entity.id
_entity.type
_entity.pdbx_description
1 polymer ?
#
loop_
_entity_poly.entity_id
_entity_poly.type
_entity_poly.pdbx_seq_one_letter_code
_entity_poly.pdbx_strand_id
1 'polypeptide(L)'
;MLQTRNFPALINNTTIDYFARWPQQALYAVAEHFISDFKLITNEFKNNIIEHMIMVHESANFYCDLYTEKMHRSAYATPKNYLDFIHTFIQLYKQKKDDLLKQAERLNVGIIRIDEASILIQEMDKKLEKQRKELAIKTQKCDDLLSEITILTAKQTERKSRSLIHFRNILDNNELIETLENTKTKVSEVIQALNLGERTRQDIEKLRDTYRLAARRGAVLYFSLVQMSTINSMYQYSLNSFLSVFEYSVKSSQTNFKLEKRLQSIVNTLTYQIYCYGTIGMFEKHKLLYSFLLTIQIELDKQIITYNQIDFFLKGNLSLDKSSKPLFNWLTYETWHHCLYLSKQFPEKFQNLIINIEEHPTEWKQWAEHDQLENIALPKPFDTLLNDFEKLMLIRCFSPNRIIFAINKYITKIMGEKYIIPPTVYFDSIFEQSTAQIPVIFILSPGSDPTNDIQKLAERKNQIRKIPTENGLTNEEQKTIRTLAMGQGQEKLALQSLIHFRNILDNNELIETLENTKTKVSEVIQALNLGERTRQDIEKLRDTYRLAARRGAVLYFSLVQMSTINSMYQYSLNSFLSVFEYSVKSSQTNFKLEKRLQSIVNTLTYQIYCYGTIGMFEKHKLLYSFLLTIQIELDKQIITYNQIDFFLKGNLSLDKSSKPLFSWLTYETWHHCLYLSKQFPEKFQNLILNIEENPIEWKQWAEHDQPENIALPKPFDILLNDFEKLMLIRCFSPNRIIFAINKYITKIMGEKYIIPPTAYFDSIFEQSKCHIPVIFILSPGSDPTNDIQKLAERKNQIRKTPTENGLANEEQKTIRTLAMGQGQEKLALQVLHTAQHQGTWLLLQNCHLLLPFLNE
;
A
#
# COMPACT_ATOMS: atom_id res chain seq x y z
N MET A 1 -25.07 -28.44 -7.20
CA MET A 1 -25.56 -29.84 -7.27
C MET A 1 -26.63 -30.18 -6.24
N LEU A 2 -26.53 -29.76 -4.97
CA LEU A 2 -27.58 -30.07 -3.98
C LEU A 2 -28.96 -29.50 -4.35
N GLN A 3 -29.02 -28.27 -4.89
CA GLN A 3 -30.27 -27.64 -5.32
C GLN A 3 -30.91 -28.32 -6.53
N THR A 4 -30.12 -28.87 -7.47
CA THR A 4 -30.64 -29.56 -8.65
C THR A 4 -31.18 -30.96 -8.36
N ARG A 5 -30.66 -31.64 -7.32
CA ARG A 5 -31.27 -32.88 -6.80
C ARG A 5 -32.61 -32.63 -6.12
N ASN A 6 -32.75 -31.51 -5.42
CA ASN A 6 -33.99 -31.16 -4.71
C ASN A 6 -35.10 -30.71 -5.66
N PHE A 7 -34.77 -30.18 -6.84
CA PHE A 7 -35.73 -29.68 -7.82
C PHE A 7 -35.43 -30.22 -9.24
N PRO A 8 -35.91 -31.42 -9.58
CA PRO A 8 -35.66 -32.06 -10.88
C PRO A 8 -36.15 -31.24 -12.09
N ALA A 9 -37.17 -30.40 -11.90
CA ALA A 9 -37.68 -29.49 -12.93
C ALA A 9 -36.64 -28.49 -13.44
N LEU A 10 -35.64 -28.13 -12.63
CA LEU A 10 -34.54 -27.24 -13.05
C LEU A 10 -33.68 -27.86 -14.15
N ILE A 11 -33.53 -29.19 -14.20
CA ILE A 11 -32.77 -29.88 -15.25
C ILE A 11 -33.70 -30.27 -16.40
N ASN A 12 -34.91 -30.77 -16.08
CA ASN A 12 -35.81 -31.32 -17.09
C ASN A 12 -36.48 -30.26 -17.98
N ASN A 13 -36.68 -29.04 -17.46
CA ASN A 13 -37.36 -27.96 -18.18
C ASN A 13 -36.42 -26.82 -18.59
N THR A 14 -35.10 -27.00 -18.47
CA THR A 14 -34.12 -26.01 -18.94
C THR A 14 -33.19 -26.64 -19.97
N THR A 15 -32.89 -25.88 -21.03
CA THR A 15 -31.83 -26.25 -21.98
C THR A 15 -30.49 -25.98 -21.34
N ILE A 16 -29.72 -27.04 -21.08
CA ILE A 16 -28.38 -26.92 -20.50
C ILE A 16 -27.39 -26.60 -21.61
N ASP A 17 -26.72 -25.46 -21.50
CA ASP A 17 -25.58 -25.09 -22.32
C ASP A 17 -24.30 -25.14 -21.47
N TYR A 18 -23.29 -25.86 -21.96
CA TYR A 18 -22.04 -26.06 -21.24
C TYR A 18 -20.98 -25.05 -21.72
N PHE A 19 -20.69 -24.05 -20.89
CA PHE A 19 -19.62 -23.11 -21.15
C PHE A 19 -18.26 -23.71 -20.77
N ALA A 20 -17.53 -24.17 -21.78
CA ALA A 20 -16.16 -24.64 -21.64
C ALA A 20 -15.17 -23.46 -21.47
N ARG A 21 -13.96 -23.77 -20.96
CA ARG A 21 -12.82 -22.84 -20.99
C ARG A 21 -12.53 -22.45 -22.45
N TRP A 22 -12.06 -21.23 -22.68
CA TRP A 22 -11.75 -20.78 -24.03
C TRP A 22 -10.64 -21.63 -24.65
N PRO A 23 -10.85 -22.19 -25.86
CA PRO A 23 -9.81 -22.92 -26.55
C PRO A 23 -8.75 -21.97 -27.09
N GLN A 24 -7.58 -22.52 -27.44
CA GLN A 24 -6.45 -21.75 -27.94
C GLN A 24 -6.83 -20.86 -29.15
N GLN A 25 -7.71 -21.35 -30.03
CA GLN A 25 -8.19 -20.59 -31.19
C GLN A 25 -9.01 -19.35 -30.78
N ALA A 26 -9.81 -19.45 -29.72
CA ALA A 26 -10.59 -18.32 -29.21
C ALA A 26 -9.67 -17.28 -28.56
N LEU A 27 -8.66 -17.72 -27.80
CA LEU A 27 -7.65 -16.82 -27.22
C LEU A 27 -6.88 -16.09 -28.33
N TYR A 28 -6.49 -16.80 -29.39
CA TYR A 28 -5.83 -16.21 -30.55
C TYR A 28 -6.69 -15.14 -31.22
N ALA A 29 -7.95 -15.45 -31.54
CA ALA A 29 -8.85 -14.52 -32.20
C ALA A 29 -9.07 -13.24 -31.37
N VAL A 30 -9.21 -13.39 -30.06
CA VAL A 30 -9.37 -12.25 -29.13
C VAL A 30 -8.10 -11.41 -29.08
N ALA A 31 -6.92 -12.02 -28.90
CA ALA A 31 -5.66 -11.29 -28.88
C ALA A 31 -5.36 -10.60 -30.23
N GLU A 32 -5.64 -11.27 -31.35
CA GLU A 32 -5.48 -10.70 -32.68
C GLU A 32 -6.37 -9.48 -32.87
N HIS A 33 -7.64 -9.54 -32.45
CA HIS A 33 -8.57 -8.42 -32.53
C HIS A 33 -8.02 -7.19 -31.78
N PHE A 34 -7.67 -7.34 -30.50
CA PHE A 34 -7.16 -6.22 -29.69
C PHE A 34 -5.79 -5.70 -30.13
N ILE A 35 -4.92 -6.55 -30.68
CA ILE A 35 -3.59 -6.13 -31.17
C ILE A 35 -3.69 -5.54 -32.59
N SER A 36 -4.67 -5.94 -33.40
CA SER A 36 -4.87 -5.40 -34.75
C SER A 36 -5.17 -3.89 -34.75
N ASP A 37 -5.87 -3.42 -33.72
CA ASP A 37 -6.15 -2.00 -33.49
C ASP A 37 -4.89 -1.20 -33.10
N PHE A 38 -3.81 -1.90 -32.73
CA PHE A 38 -2.59 -1.28 -32.21
C PHE A 38 -1.50 -1.15 -33.29
N LYS A 39 -1.57 -0.07 -34.07
CA LYS A 39 -0.62 0.29 -35.17
C LYS A 39 0.86 0.44 -34.78
N LEU A 40 1.20 0.30 -33.51
CA LEU A 40 2.52 0.57 -32.94
C LEU A 40 3.45 -0.66 -32.90
N ILE A 41 2.91 -1.85 -33.08
CA ILE A 41 3.66 -3.11 -33.20
C ILE A 41 3.91 -3.40 -34.68
N THR A 42 5.16 -3.66 -35.07
CA THR A 42 5.51 -4.10 -36.42
C THR A 42 4.93 -5.48 -36.70
N ASN A 43 4.41 -5.69 -37.92
CA ASN A 43 3.74 -6.92 -38.32
C ASN A 43 4.61 -8.18 -38.13
N GLU A 44 5.94 -8.04 -38.17
CA GLU A 44 6.90 -9.14 -37.96
C GLU A 44 6.81 -9.78 -36.56
N PHE A 45 6.56 -9.00 -35.51
CA PHE A 45 6.54 -9.50 -34.12
C PHE A 45 5.13 -9.78 -33.60
N LYS A 46 4.10 -9.42 -34.37
CA LYS A 46 2.70 -9.50 -33.94
C LYS A 46 2.30 -10.94 -33.57
N ASN A 47 2.64 -11.92 -34.42
CA ASN A 47 2.32 -13.32 -34.19
C ASN A 47 3.02 -13.87 -32.94
N ASN A 48 4.31 -13.57 -32.78
CA ASN A 48 5.07 -14.02 -31.60
C ASN A 48 4.50 -13.44 -30.29
N ILE A 49 4.01 -12.20 -30.31
CA ILE A 49 3.38 -11.57 -29.15
C ILE A 49 2.04 -12.26 -28.83
N ILE A 50 1.21 -12.51 -29.84
CA ILE A 50 -0.06 -13.20 -29.67
C ILE A 50 0.16 -14.60 -29.09
N GLU A 51 1.07 -15.39 -29.66
CA GLU A 51 1.43 -16.72 -29.15
C GLU A 51 1.93 -16.66 -27.70
N HIS A 52 2.74 -15.66 -27.36
CA HIS A 52 3.22 -15.48 -26.00
C HIS A 52 2.07 -15.17 -25.02
N MET A 53 1.13 -14.30 -25.41
CA MET A 53 -0.03 -13.98 -24.56
C MET A 53 -0.90 -15.22 -24.29
N ILE A 54 -1.10 -16.06 -25.29
CA ILE A 54 -1.82 -17.33 -25.16
C ILE A 54 -1.10 -18.25 -24.17
N MET A 55 0.21 -18.44 -24.36
CA MET A 55 1.03 -19.29 -23.48
C MET A 55 0.99 -18.83 -22.02
N VAL A 56 0.99 -17.52 -21.77
CA VAL A 56 0.87 -16.97 -20.40
C VAL A 56 -0.48 -17.34 -19.78
N HIS A 57 -1.58 -17.27 -20.52
CA HIS A 57 -2.90 -17.62 -19.98
C HIS A 57 -3.04 -19.14 -19.76
N GLU A 58 -2.54 -19.96 -20.67
CA GLU A 58 -2.55 -21.42 -20.53
C GLU A 58 -1.68 -21.89 -19.37
N SER A 59 -0.48 -21.32 -19.20
CA SER A 59 0.36 -21.61 -18.04
C SER A 59 -0.29 -21.19 -16.73
N ALA A 60 -0.97 -20.05 -16.69
CA ALA A 60 -1.72 -19.62 -15.50
C ALA A 60 -2.83 -20.63 -15.14
N ASN A 61 -3.57 -21.15 -16.13
CA ASN A 61 -4.56 -22.21 -15.92
C ASN A 61 -3.91 -23.49 -15.35
N PHE A 62 -2.80 -23.94 -15.96
CA PHE A 62 -2.06 -25.11 -15.47
C PHE A 62 -1.60 -24.95 -14.02
N TYR A 63 -1.05 -23.78 -13.66
CA TYR A 63 -0.63 -23.53 -12.29
C TYR A 63 -1.79 -23.38 -11.30
N CYS A 64 -2.96 -22.89 -11.73
CA CYS A 64 -4.16 -22.86 -10.89
C CYS A 64 -4.64 -24.28 -10.56
N ASP A 65 -4.64 -25.17 -11.54
CA ASP A 65 -5.01 -26.58 -11.36
C ASP A 65 -3.99 -27.27 -10.43
N LEU A 66 -2.67 -27.10 -10.68
CA LEU A 66 -1.59 -27.62 -9.83
C LEU A 66 -1.64 -27.08 -8.39
N TYR A 67 -1.99 -25.80 -8.21
CA TYR A 67 -2.12 -25.16 -6.90
C TYR A 67 -3.29 -25.75 -6.11
N THR A 68 -4.41 -26.02 -6.79
CA THR A 68 -5.58 -26.66 -6.19
C THR A 68 -5.26 -28.10 -5.77
N GLU A 69 -4.52 -28.85 -6.59
CA GLU A 69 -4.08 -30.21 -6.26
C GLU A 69 -3.11 -30.26 -5.08
N LYS A 70 -2.08 -29.40 -5.08
CA LYS A 70 -1.01 -29.43 -4.07
C LYS A 70 -1.37 -28.76 -2.74
N MET A 71 -2.11 -27.65 -2.80
CA MET A 71 -2.37 -26.81 -1.61
C MET A 71 -3.82 -26.92 -1.13
N HIS A 72 -4.69 -27.63 -1.86
CA HIS A 72 -6.13 -27.72 -1.59
C HIS A 72 -6.82 -26.35 -1.46
N ARG A 73 -6.29 -25.36 -2.16
CA ARG A 73 -6.84 -24.00 -2.24
C ARG A 73 -7.19 -23.71 -3.70
N SER A 74 -8.44 -23.33 -3.96
CA SER A 74 -8.90 -23.08 -5.31
C SER A 74 -8.49 -21.68 -5.80
N ALA A 75 -7.90 -21.61 -6.99
CA ALA A 75 -7.63 -20.38 -7.73
C ALA A 75 -8.19 -20.53 -9.16
N TYR A 76 -8.59 -19.42 -9.78
CA TYR A 76 -9.22 -19.45 -11.10
C TYR A 76 -8.63 -18.36 -12.00
N ALA A 77 -8.24 -18.75 -13.22
CA ALA A 77 -7.94 -17.82 -14.30
C ALA A 77 -9.15 -17.76 -15.23
N THR A 78 -9.70 -16.56 -15.42
CA THR A 78 -10.92 -16.35 -16.23
C THR A 78 -10.61 -15.58 -17.52
N PRO A 79 -11.47 -15.66 -18.54
CA PRO A 79 -11.33 -14.83 -19.75
C PRO A 79 -11.26 -13.33 -19.46
N LYS A 80 -11.91 -12.87 -18.38
CA LYS A 80 -11.80 -11.47 -17.95
C LYS A 80 -10.37 -11.12 -17.52
N ASN A 81 -9.68 -12.01 -16.81
CA ASN A 81 -8.26 -11.81 -16.45
C ASN A 81 -7.37 -11.73 -17.71
N TYR A 82 -7.71 -12.48 -18.76
CA TYR A 82 -7.00 -12.42 -20.04
C TYR A 82 -7.20 -11.08 -20.76
N LEU A 83 -8.43 -10.57 -20.80
CA LEU A 83 -8.74 -9.25 -21.36
C LEU A 83 -8.05 -8.13 -20.57
N ASP A 84 -8.14 -8.18 -19.24
CA ASP A 84 -7.48 -7.20 -18.36
C ASP A 84 -5.96 -7.22 -18.57
N PHE A 85 -5.36 -8.40 -18.76
CA PHE A 85 -3.93 -8.54 -19.10
C PHE A 85 -3.58 -7.86 -20.42
N ILE A 86 -4.35 -8.10 -21.49
CA ILE A 86 -4.12 -7.48 -22.80
C ILE A 86 -4.28 -5.96 -22.72
N HIS A 87 -5.34 -5.48 -22.07
CA HIS A 87 -5.58 -4.04 -21.89
C HIS A 87 -4.45 -3.37 -21.10
N THR A 88 -4.02 -3.98 -20.00
CA THR A 88 -2.93 -3.47 -19.16
C THR A 88 -1.63 -3.43 -19.94
N PHE A 89 -1.34 -4.48 -20.72
CA PHE A 89 -0.16 -4.52 -21.58
C PHE A 89 -0.16 -3.38 -22.61
N ILE A 90 -1.26 -3.18 -23.34
CA ILE A 90 -1.38 -2.12 -24.34
C ILE A 90 -1.23 -0.74 -23.68
N GLN A 91 -1.90 -0.52 -22.55
CA GLN A 91 -1.83 0.75 -21.83
C GLN A 91 -0.40 1.05 -21.34
N LEU A 92 0.24 0.07 -20.69
CA LEU A 92 1.58 0.23 -20.14
C LEU A 92 2.62 0.43 -21.24
N TYR A 93 2.49 -0.29 -22.36
CA TYR A 93 3.36 -0.10 -23.51
C TYR A 93 3.24 1.31 -24.09
N LYS A 94 2.00 1.81 -24.29
CA LYS A 94 1.76 3.20 -24.76
C LYS A 94 2.43 4.21 -23.83
N GLN A 95 2.17 4.10 -22.53
CA GLN A 95 2.75 5.00 -21.52
C GLN A 95 4.28 4.98 -21.54
N LYS A 96 4.89 3.78 -21.50
CA LYS A 96 6.35 3.64 -21.48
C LYS A 96 7.00 4.15 -22.75
N LYS A 97 6.38 3.90 -23.91
CA LYS A 97 6.88 4.41 -25.19
C LYS A 97 6.79 5.93 -25.26
N ASP A 98 5.68 6.52 -24.85
CA ASP A 98 5.51 7.97 -24.82
C ASP A 98 6.53 8.63 -23.86
N ASP A 99 6.78 8.03 -22.70
CA ASP A 99 7.78 8.52 -21.76
C ASP A 99 9.20 8.43 -22.33
N LEU A 100 9.55 7.32 -22.99
CA LEU A 100 10.84 7.15 -23.66
C LEU A 100 11.00 8.11 -24.84
N LEU A 101 9.96 8.32 -25.64
CA LEU A 101 9.97 9.28 -26.74
C LEU A 101 10.18 10.70 -26.23
N LYS A 102 9.47 11.11 -25.17
CA LYS A 102 9.70 12.41 -24.54
C LYS A 102 11.13 12.56 -24.00
N GLN A 103 11.70 11.49 -23.43
CA GLN A 103 13.10 11.51 -22.98
C GLN A 103 14.07 11.62 -24.16
N ALA A 104 13.84 10.88 -25.24
CA ALA A 104 14.65 10.91 -26.44
C ALA A 104 14.58 12.27 -27.16
N GLU A 105 13.36 12.81 -27.36
CA GLU A 105 13.15 14.14 -27.92
C GLU A 105 13.87 15.21 -27.11
N ARG A 106 13.79 15.11 -25.79
CA ARG A 106 14.46 16.03 -24.88
C ARG A 106 15.98 15.99 -25.02
N LEU A 107 16.56 14.79 -25.09
CA LEU A 107 17.99 14.62 -25.32
C LEU A 107 18.39 15.16 -26.69
N ASN A 108 17.59 14.90 -27.73
CA ASN A 108 17.84 15.38 -29.08
C ASN A 108 17.83 16.92 -29.15
N VAL A 109 16.84 17.57 -28.52
CA VAL A 109 16.81 19.04 -28.43
C VAL A 109 18.05 19.56 -27.68
N GLY A 110 18.46 18.90 -26.59
CA GLY A 110 19.70 19.26 -25.88
C GLY A 110 20.95 19.18 -26.77
N ILE A 111 21.08 18.11 -27.56
CA ILE A 111 22.20 17.93 -28.51
C ILE A 111 22.21 19.03 -29.56
N ILE A 112 21.07 19.32 -30.18
CA ILE A 112 20.95 20.37 -31.21
C ILE A 112 21.38 21.73 -30.64
N ARG A 113 20.98 22.07 -29.41
CA ARG A 113 21.37 23.33 -28.76
C ARG A 113 22.86 23.42 -28.45
N ILE A 114 23.48 22.31 -28.04
CA ILE A 114 24.93 22.25 -27.79
C ILE A 114 25.69 22.45 -29.10
N ASP A 115 25.20 21.85 -30.19
CA ASP A 115 25.82 22.00 -31.52
C ASP A 115 25.69 23.44 -32.05
N GLU A 116 24.52 24.06 -31.92
CA GLU A 116 24.31 25.49 -32.23
C GLU A 116 25.27 26.41 -31.43
N ALA A 117 25.45 26.14 -30.13
CA ALA A 117 26.37 26.89 -29.28
C ALA A 117 27.82 26.75 -29.75
N SER A 118 28.23 25.53 -30.10
CA SER A 118 29.58 25.24 -30.62
C SER A 118 29.88 26.05 -31.89
N ILE A 119 28.92 26.12 -32.81
CA ILE A 119 29.06 26.90 -34.05
C ILE A 119 29.20 28.40 -33.74
N LEU A 120 28.39 28.94 -32.81
CA LEU A 120 28.45 30.36 -32.43
C LEU A 120 29.78 30.75 -31.77
N ILE A 121 30.33 29.89 -30.90
CA ILE A 121 31.65 30.11 -30.28
C ILE A 121 32.73 30.23 -31.37
N GLN A 122 32.73 29.31 -32.34
CA GLN A 122 33.69 29.34 -33.44
C GLN A 122 33.59 30.62 -34.29
N GLU A 123 32.40 31.18 -34.46
CA GLU A 123 32.21 32.47 -35.14
C GLU A 123 32.68 33.66 -34.31
N MET A 124 32.43 33.65 -32.99
CA MET A 124 32.88 34.69 -32.08
C MET A 124 34.40 34.74 -31.97
N ASP A 125 35.07 33.59 -31.88
CA ASP A 125 36.53 33.52 -31.86
C ASP A 125 37.14 34.14 -33.12
N LYS A 126 36.56 33.85 -34.29
CA LYS A 126 36.96 34.47 -35.57
C LYS A 126 36.77 36.00 -35.57
N LYS A 127 35.71 36.52 -34.95
CA LYS A 127 35.46 37.97 -34.84
C LYS A 127 36.42 38.63 -33.85
N LEU A 128 36.69 37.98 -32.73
CA LEU A 128 37.57 38.47 -31.66
C LEU A 128 39.01 38.60 -32.15
N GLU A 129 39.49 37.63 -32.95
CA GLU A 129 40.80 37.73 -33.61
C GLU A 129 40.89 38.93 -34.57
N LYS A 130 39.82 39.24 -35.33
CA LYS A 130 39.78 40.41 -36.21
C LYS A 130 39.83 41.72 -35.41
N GLN A 131 39.02 41.81 -34.35
CA GLN A 131 38.98 43.01 -33.51
C GLN A 131 40.28 43.25 -32.74
N ARG A 132 40.94 42.20 -32.23
CA ARG A 132 42.26 42.33 -31.58
C ARG A 132 43.30 42.93 -32.51
N LYS A 133 43.32 42.53 -33.78
CA LYS A 133 44.20 43.11 -34.80
C LYS A 133 43.91 44.60 -35.03
N GLU A 134 42.63 44.98 -35.09
CA GLU A 134 42.23 46.37 -35.30
C GLU A 134 42.52 47.27 -34.09
N LEU A 135 42.30 46.76 -32.87
CA LEU A 135 42.58 47.48 -31.62
C LEU A 135 44.06 47.76 -31.46
N ALA A 136 44.94 46.79 -31.77
CA ALA A 136 46.39 46.98 -31.73
C ALA A 136 46.86 48.12 -32.66
N ILE A 137 46.24 48.24 -33.85
CA ILE A 137 46.52 49.34 -34.78
C ILE A 137 46.04 50.68 -34.22
N LYS A 138 44.90 50.72 -33.54
CA LYS A 138 44.32 51.93 -32.95
C LYS A 138 45.05 52.39 -31.69
N THR A 139 45.48 51.48 -30.82
CA THR A 139 46.28 51.82 -29.62
C THR A 139 47.62 52.41 -30.00
N GLN A 140 48.28 51.85 -31.02
CA GLN A 140 49.54 52.39 -31.55
C GLN A 140 49.38 53.85 -32.02
N LYS A 141 48.29 54.16 -32.74
CA LYS A 141 47.97 55.54 -33.16
C LYS A 141 47.66 56.49 -32.00
N CYS A 142 47.14 55.98 -30.88
CA CYS A 142 46.78 56.79 -29.72
C CYS A 142 48.01 57.13 -28.86
N ASP A 143 48.96 56.19 -28.77
CA ASP A 143 50.25 56.40 -28.10
C ASP A 143 51.07 57.47 -28.83
N ASP A 144 51.03 57.48 -30.16
CA ASP A 144 51.65 58.53 -30.99
C ASP A 144 51.11 59.92 -30.64
N LEU A 145 49.78 60.07 -30.50
CA LEU A 145 49.11 61.36 -30.17
C LEU A 145 49.37 61.83 -28.73
N LEU A 146 49.47 60.92 -27.76
CA LEU A 146 49.74 61.27 -26.36
C LEU A 146 51.16 61.84 -26.16
N SER A 147 52.13 61.36 -26.94
CA SER A 147 53.49 61.91 -26.95
C SER A 147 53.51 63.38 -27.39
N GLU A 148 52.58 63.79 -28.27
CA GLU A 148 52.49 65.16 -28.78
C GLU A 148 51.88 66.13 -27.75
N ILE A 149 50.84 65.70 -27.01
CA ILE A 149 50.13 66.55 -26.04
C ILE A 149 50.96 66.84 -24.79
N THR A 150 51.76 65.89 -24.31
CA THR A 150 52.62 66.06 -23.12
C THR A 150 53.64 67.19 -23.28
N ILE A 151 54.14 67.40 -24.50
CA ILE A 151 55.06 68.50 -24.84
C ILE A 151 54.36 69.86 -24.72
N LEU A 152 53.06 69.95 -25.03
CA LEU A 152 52.30 71.19 -25.00
C LEU A 152 51.90 71.62 -23.57
N THR A 153 51.56 70.67 -22.70
CA THR A 153 51.09 70.96 -21.32
C THR A 153 52.17 71.51 -20.39
N ALA A 154 53.43 71.13 -20.59
CA ALA A 154 54.56 71.63 -19.78
C ALA A 154 54.81 73.14 -19.97
N LYS A 155 54.47 73.70 -21.14
CA LYS A 155 54.61 75.14 -21.45
C LYS A 155 53.56 76.03 -20.78
N GLN A 156 52.47 75.46 -20.28
CA GLN A 156 51.27 76.23 -19.85
C GLN A 156 51.20 76.45 -18.34
N THR A 157 51.93 75.65 -17.55
CA THR A 157 51.93 75.67 -16.08
C THR A 157 52.78 76.80 -15.49
N GLU A 158 53.84 77.25 -16.16
CA GLU A 158 54.68 78.39 -15.70
C GLU A 158 53.94 79.74 -15.68
N ARG A 159 52.86 79.90 -16.44
CA ARG A 159 52.12 81.17 -16.53
C ARG A 159 51.06 81.38 -15.46
N LYS A 160 50.61 80.31 -14.78
CA LYS A 160 49.49 80.36 -13.81
C LYS A 160 49.92 80.75 -12.38
N SER A 161 51.20 80.69 -12.05
CA SER A 161 51.71 80.94 -10.68
C SER A 161 51.83 82.42 -10.29
N ARG A 162 51.51 83.38 -11.18
CA ARG A 162 51.67 84.83 -10.94
C ARG A 162 50.39 85.61 -10.61
N SER A 163 49.23 85.00 -10.48
CA SER A 163 47.99 85.74 -10.21
C SER A 163 47.17 85.12 -9.07
N LEU A 164 46.88 85.98 -8.08
CA LEU A 164 45.72 85.93 -7.16
C LEU A 164 45.97 85.42 -5.74
N ILE A 165 46.61 86.30 -4.95
CA ILE A 165 46.06 86.73 -3.66
C ILE A 165 44.87 87.66 -3.98
N HIS A 166 43.66 87.37 -3.48
CA HIS A 166 42.61 88.31 -2.98
C HIS A 166 41.16 87.80 -3.22
N PHE A 167 40.49 87.28 -2.17
CA PHE A 167 39.20 87.74 -1.61
C PHE A 167 38.53 86.67 -0.71
N ARG A 168 38.77 86.86 0.60
CA ARG A 168 37.83 86.92 1.73
C ARG A 168 36.43 86.27 1.68
N ASN A 169 36.11 85.73 2.87
CA ASN A 169 34.85 85.77 3.64
C ASN A 169 33.88 84.57 3.54
N ILE A 170 33.95 83.71 4.56
CA ILE A 170 33.03 83.70 5.73
C ILE A 170 31.65 84.31 5.45
N LEU A 171 30.66 83.44 5.20
CA LEU A 171 29.42 83.24 5.98
C LEU A 171 28.46 82.37 5.16
N ASP A 172 28.24 81.14 5.58
CA ASP A 172 26.92 80.50 5.70
C ASP A 172 27.10 79.07 6.21
N ASN A 173 26.34 78.70 7.24
CA ASN A 173 26.44 77.39 7.91
C ASN A 173 25.93 76.27 6.98
N ASN A 174 26.84 75.71 6.17
CA ASN A 174 26.54 74.61 5.24
C ASN A 174 26.07 73.32 5.94
N GLU A 175 26.48 73.04 7.18
CA GLU A 175 26.10 71.81 7.89
C GLU A 175 24.60 71.74 8.24
N LEU A 176 23.95 72.87 8.51
CA LEU A 176 22.53 72.92 8.87
C LEU A 176 21.63 72.82 7.63
N ILE A 177 22.09 73.37 6.51
CA ILE A 177 21.45 73.24 5.19
C ILE A 177 21.61 71.80 4.68
N GLU A 178 22.79 71.21 4.82
CA GLU A 178 23.07 69.83 4.42
C GLU A 178 22.26 68.82 5.24
N THR A 179 22.08 69.02 6.55
CA THR A 179 21.22 68.15 7.37
C THR A 179 19.73 68.31 7.06
N LEU A 180 19.26 69.52 6.76
CA LEU A 180 17.88 69.76 6.31
C LEU A 180 17.61 69.24 4.89
N GLU A 181 18.57 69.34 3.98
CA GLU A 181 18.48 68.73 2.64
C GLU A 181 18.57 67.20 2.70
N ASN A 182 19.43 66.64 3.54
CA ASN A 182 19.52 65.20 3.77
C ASN A 182 18.26 64.63 4.44
N THR A 183 17.60 65.38 5.32
CA THR A 183 16.32 64.96 5.90
C THR A 183 15.18 65.10 4.89
N LYS A 184 15.17 66.16 4.06
CA LYS A 184 14.16 66.35 3.00
C LYS A 184 14.28 65.31 1.90
N THR A 185 15.49 64.95 1.48
CA THR A 185 15.75 63.88 0.50
C THR A 185 15.32 62.52 1.06
N LYS A 186 15.72 62.17 2.30
CA LYS A 186 15.25 60.95 2.97
C LYS A 186 13.73 60.91 3.13
N VAL A 187 13.09 62.01 3.49
CA VAL A 187 11.62 62.09 3.57
C VAL A 187 10.99 61.89 2.18
N SER A 188 11.57 62.44 1.12
CA SER A 188 11.08 62.25 -0.25
C SER A 188 11.25 60.81 -0.75
N GLU A 189 12.35 60.14 -0.40
CA GLU A 189 12.60 58.72 -0.70
C GLU A 189 11.61 57.82 0.06
N VAL A 190 11.36 58.11 1.33
CA VAL A 190 10.37 57.38 2.15
C VAL A 190 8.96 57.57 1.59
N ILE A 191 8.58 58.79 1.17
CA ILE A 191 7.28 59.05 0.54
C ILE A 191 7.16 58.30 -0.80
N GLN A 192 8.21 58.27 -1.62
CA GLN A 192 8.21 57.50 -2.87
C GLN A 192 8.09 55.99 -2.61
N ALA A 193 8.79 55.46 -1.60
CA ALA A 193 8.71 54.07 -1.20
C ALA A 193 7.31 53.70 -0.65
N LEU A 194 6.68 54.58 0.13
CA LEU A 194 5.30 54.41 0.61
C LEU A 194 4.29 54.41 -0.55
N ASN A 195 4.43 55.31 -1.52
CA ASN A 195 3.57 55.36 -2.71
C ASN A 195 3.73 54.12 -3.60
N LEU A 196 4.95 53.59 -3.77
CA LEU A 196 5.19 52.31 -4.44
C LEU A 196 4.56 51.15 -3.66
N GLY A 197 4.63 51.17 -2.33
CA GLY A 197 3.98 50.20 -1.45
C GLY A 197 2.45 50.20 -1.60
N GLU A 198 1.81 51.37 -1.65
CA GLU A 198 0.36 51.47 -1.85
C GLU A 198 -0.09 50.98 -3.23
N ARG A 199 0.65 51.32 -4.30
CA ARG A 199 0.36 50.80 -5.66
C ARG A 199 0.49 49.28 -5.70
N THR A 200 1.56 48.74 -5.13
CA THR A 200 1.77 47.29 -5.03
C THR A 200 0.66 46.61 -4.24
N ARG A 201 0.19 47.22 -3.14
CA ARG A 201 -0.95 46.71 -2.35
C ARG A 201 -2.24 46.68 -3.17
N GLN A 202 -2.56 47.76 -3.89
CA GLN A 202 -3.73 47.83 -4.75
C GLN A 202 -3.67 46.80 -5.88
N ASP A 203 -2.49 46.57 -6.46
CA ASP A 203 -2.29 45.57 -7.51
C ASP A 203 -2.42 44.14 -6.95
N ILE A 204 -1.95 43.89 -5.72
CA ILE A 204 -2.18 42.62 -5.00
C ILE A 204 -3.67 42.40 -4.70
N GLU A 205 -4.41 43.44 -4.29
CA GLU A 205 -5.86 43.35 -4.05
C GLU A 205 -6.62 43.02 -5.35
N LYS A 206 -6.31 43.72 -6.44
CA LYS A 206 -6.89 43.42 -7.78
C LYS A 206 -6.57 41.99 -8.21
N LEU A 207 -5.35 41.50 -7.99
CA LEU A 207 -4.99 40.11 -8.27
C LEU A 207 -5.76 39.14 -7.39
N ARG A 208 -5.89 39.39 -6.08
CA ARG A 208 -6.66 38.54 -5.16
C ARG A 208 -8.12 38.41 -5.56
N ASP A 209 -8.74 39.50 -6.00
CA ASP A 209 -10.14 39.50 -6.42
C ASP A 209 -10.38 38.57 -7.63
N THR A 210 -9.42 38.46 -8.55
CA THR A 210 -9.53 37.53 -9.70
C THR A 210 -9.51 36.05 -9.30
N TYR A 211 -8.79 35.69 -8.23
CA TYR A 211 -8.73 34.30 -7.72
C TYR A 211 -9.94 33.93 -6.86
N ARG A 212 -10.80 34.89 -6.49
CA ARG A 212 -11.98 34.67 -5.66
C ARG A 212 -12.95 33.66 -6.29
N LEU A 213 -13.03 33.61 -7.62
CA LEU A 213 -13.83 32.63 -8.37
C LEU A 213 -13.35 31.18 -8.13
N ALA A 214 -12.03 30.96 -8.14
CA ALA A 214 -11.46 29.64 -7.85
C ALA A 214 -11.66 29.23 -6.38
N ALA A 215 -11.58 30.20 -5.45
CA ALA A 215 -11.86 29.96 -4.04
C ALA A 215 -13.34 29.64 -3.78
N ARG A 216 -14.26 30.39 -4.40
CA ARG A 216 -15.72 30.13 -4.35
C ARG A 216 -16.03 28.74 -4.87
N ARG A 217 -15.41 28.34 -5.98
CA ARG A 217 -15.51 26.98 -6.52
C ARG A 217 -15.00 25.92 -5.54
N GLY A 218 -13.86 26.15 -4.90
CA GLY A 218 -13.33 25.27 -3.85
C GLY A 218 -14.30 25.08 -2.69
N ALA A 219 -14.94 26.16 -2.23
CA ALA A 219 -15.93 26.10 -1.15
C ALA A 219 -17.14 25.22 -1.53
N VAL A 220 -17.70 25.41 -2.73
CA VAL A 220 -18.82 24.58 -3.24
C VAL A 220 -18.46 23.09 -3.23
N LEU A 221 -17.26 22.75 -3.69
CA LEU A 221 -16.80 21.36 -3.76
C LEU A 221 -16.57 20.75 -2.38
N TYR A 222 -16.02 21.51 -1.42
CA TYR A 222 -15.86 21.07 -0.04
C TYR A 222 -17.21 20.75 0.61
N PHE A 223 -18.18 21.67 0.53
CA PHE A 223 -19.50 21.43 1.12
C PHE A 223 -20.25 20.27 0.45
N SER A 224 -20.11 20.10 -0.87
CA SER A 224 -20.65 18.94 -1.59
C SER A 224 -20.09 17.61 -1.08
N LEU A 225 -18.79 17.59 -0.76
CA LEU A 225 -18.09 16.41 -0.27
C LEU A 225 -18.45 16.11 1.20
N VAL A 226 -18.60 17.15 2.05
CA VAL A 226 -19.08 17.01 3.44
C VAL A 226 -20.53 16.52 3.49
N GLN A 227 -21.39 16.93 2.56
CA GLN A 227 -22.78 16.49 2.50
C GLN A 227 -22.91 14.96 2.35
N MET A 228 -21.93 14.28 1.75
CA MET A 228 -21.95 12.82 1.62
C MET A 228 -21.91 12.09 2.98
N SER A 229 -21.42 12.74 4.04
CA SER A 229 -21.46 12.19 5.40
C SER A 229 -22.88 11.94 5.92
N THR A 230 -23.89 12.62 5.36
CA THR A 230 -25.31 12.39 5.69
C THR A 230 -25.84 11.06 5.15
N ILE A 231 -25.24 10.55 4.06
CA ILE A 231 -25.61 9.26 3.46
C ILE A 231 -24.93 8.11 4.20
N ASN A 232 -23.65 8.27 4.51
CA ASN A 232 -22.90 7.30 5.29
C ASN A 232 -21.89 8.02 6.18
N SER A 233 -21.88 7.70 7.47
CA SER A 233 -20.99 8.29 8.46
C SER A 233 -19.50 8.12 8.12
N MET A 234 -19.14 7.14 7.28
CA MET A 234 -17.76 6.94 6.82
C MET A 234 -17.27 8.02 5.84
N TYR A 235 -18.16 8.81 5.22
CA TYR A 235 -17.78 9.87 4.26
C TYR A 235 -17.49 11.20 4.93
N GLN A 236 -16.85 11.16 6.10
CA GLN A 236 -16.41 12.35 6.81
C GLN A 236 -15.02 12.75 6.34
N TYR A 237 -14.89 14.01 5.92
CA TYR A 237 -13.62 14.57 5.45
C TYR A 237 -13.29 15.82 6.26
N SER A 238 -12.02 15.95 6.65
CA SER A 238 -11.53 17.13 7.36
C SER A 238 -11.20 18.25 6.39
N LEU A 239 -11.40 19.50 6.81
CA LEU A 239 -10.99 20.67 6.04
C LEU A 239 -9.49 20.65 5.73
N ASN A 240 -8.64 20.19 6.67
CA ASN A 240 -7.20 20.09 6.43
C ASN A 240 -6.86 19.11 5.29
N SER A 241 -7.54 17.96 5.23
CA SER A 241 -7.34 17.00 4.13
C SER A 241 -7.82 17.56 2.78
N PHE A 242 -8.88 18.36 2.79
CA PHE A 242 -9.34 19.06 1.61
C PHE A 242 -8.32 20.13 1.15
N LEU A 243 -7.77 20.90 2.08
CA LEU A 243 -6.79 21.95 1.77
C LEU A 243 -5.49 21.36 1.19
N SER A 244 -5.04 20.19 1.64
CA SER A 244 -3.86 19.54 1.03
C SER A 244 -4.11 19.12 -0.41
N VAL A 245 -5.30 18.59 -0.72
CA VAL A 245 -5.69 18.25 -2.11
C VAL A 245 -5.89 19.51 -2.94
N PHE A 246 -6.45 20.58 -2.35
CA PHE A 246 -6.59 21.89 -2.98
C PHE A 246 -5.21 22.44 -3.39
N GLU A 247 -4.24 22.47 -2.48
CA GLU A 247 -2.86 22.89 -2.79
C GLU A 247 -2.22 22.04 -3.89
N TYR A 248 -2.39 20.72 -3.82
CA TYR A 248 -1.89 19.81 -4.85
C TYR A 248 -2.51 20.11 -6.21
N SER A 249 -3.82 20.39 -6.27
CA SER A 249 -4.51 20.72 -7.52
C SER A 249 -4.02 22.04 -8.15
N VAL A 250 -3.70 23.03 -7.31
CA VAL A 250 -3.12 24.30 -7.76
C VAL A 250 -1.70 24.09 -8.31
N LYS A 251 -0.89 23.27 -7.64
CA LYS A 251 0.49 22.92 -8.08
C LYS A 251 0.52 22.09 -9.36
N SER A 252 -0.41 21.15 -9.52
CA SER A 252 -0.47 20.23 -10.66
C SER A 252 -1.14 20.81 -11.91
N SER A 253 -1.90 21.91 -11.78
CA SER A 253 -2.60 22.55 -12.88
C SER A 253 -1.64 23.23 -13.89
N GLN A 254 -1.97 23.18 -15.18
CA GLN A 254 -1.12 23.70 -16.26
C GLN A 254 -0.97 25.23 -16.19
N THR A 255 0.27 25.72 -16.26
CA THR A 255 0.59 27.15 -16.30
C THR A 255 0.24 27.74 -17.66
N ASN A 256 -0.39 28.93 -17.67
CA ASN A 256 -0.83 29.62 -18.88
C ASN A 256 -0.58 31.12 -18.72
N PHE A 257 -0.12 31.79 -19.78
CA PHE A 257 0.21 33.23 -19.78
C PHE A 257 -1.04 34.12 -19.67
N LYS A 258 -2.21 33.67 -20.12
CA LYS A 258 -3.48 34.39 -19.97
C LYS A 258 -4.15 33.99 -18.65
N LEU A 259 -4.37 34.97 -17.76
CA LEU A 259 -4.92 34.77 -16.42
C LEU A 259 -6.27 34.02 -16.44
N GLU A 260 -7.18 34.39 -17.34
CA GLU A 260 -8.48 33.72 -17.47
C GLU A 260 -8.35 32.22 -17.83
N LYS A 261 -7.47 31.89 -18.78
CA LYS A 261 -7.21 30.49 -19.16
C LYS A 261 -6.49 29.72 -18.05
N ARG A 262 -5.65 30.40 -17.26
CA ARG A 262 -5.00 29.83 -16.08
C ARG A 262 -6.04 29.52 -15.00
N LEU A 263 -6.94 30.45 -14.70
CA LEU A 263 -8.03 30.25 -13.73
C LEU A 263 -8.96 29.11 -14.16
N GLN A 264 -9.34 29.04 -15.43
CA GLN A 264 -10.14 27.93 -15.95
C GLN A 264 -9.41 26.58 -15.82
N SER A 265 -8.11 26.56 -16.10
CA SER A 265 -7.26 25.36 -15.93
C SER A 265 -7.20 24.92 -14.45
N ILE A 266 -7.02 25.87 -13.53
CA ILE A 266 -7.04 25.60 -12.08
C ILE A 266 -8.40 25.03 -11.67
N VAL A 267 -9.50 25.69 -12.05
CA VAL A 267 -10.87 25.26 -11.72
C VAL A 267 -11.17 23.86 -12.26
N ASN A 268 -10.80 23.57 -13.51
CA ASN A 268 -11.02 22.25 -14.11
C ASN A 268 -10.18 21.18 -13.42
N THR A 269 -8.89 21.46 -13.16
CA THR A 269 -7.98 20.52 -12.47
C THR A 269 -8.48 20.24 -11.05
N LEU A 270 -8.85 21.29 -10.32
CA LEU A 270 -9.35 21.22 -8.95
C LEU A 270 -10.66 20.43 -8.87
N THR A 271 -11.60 20.71 -9.78
CA THR A 271 -12.89 19.98 -9.83
C THR A 271 -12.66 18.48 -10.08
N TYR A 272 -11.73 18.12 -10.98
CA TYR A 272 -11.42 16.72 -11.27
C TYR A 272 -10.65 16.03 -10.14
N GLN A 273 -9.67 16.69 -9.52
CA GLN A 273 -8.90 16.11 -8.41
C GLN A 273 -9.76 15.87 -7.16
N ILE A 274 -10.66 16.80 -6.83
CA ILE A 274 -11.60 16.63 -5.71
C ILE A 274 -12.61 15.53 -6.02
N TYR A 275 -13.11 15.45 -7.25
CA TYR A 275 -13.96 14.34 -7.68
C TYR A 275 -13.26 12.99 -7.50
N CYS A 276 -11.99 12.87 -7.93
CA CYS A 276 -11.21 11.65 -7.75
C CYS A 276 -11.00 11.33 -6.26
N TYR A 277 -10.62 12.32 -5.47
CA TYR A 277 -10.40 12.15 -4.04
C TYR A 277 -11.66 11.67 -3.30
N GLY A 278 -12.84 12.23 -3.62
CA GLY A 278 -14.11 11.80 -3.06
C GLY A 278 -14.50 10.39 -3.52
N THR A 279 -14.46 10.13 -4.83
CA THR A 279 -14.93 8.84 -5.40
C THR A 279 -14.08 7.64 -5.03
N ILE A 280 -12.77 7.81 -4.76
CA ILE A 280 -11.90 6.72 -4.31
C ILE A 280 -12.37 6.17 -2.95
N GLY A 281 -12.86 7.02 -2.05
CA GLY A 281 -13.32 6.62 -0.71
C GLY A 281 -14.79 6.17 -0.66
N MET A 282 -15.56 6.35 -1.73
CA MET A 282 -17.00 6.08 -1.74
C MET A 282 -17.34 4.69 -2.31
N PHE A 283 -18.43 4.10 -1.80
CA PHE A 283 -18.96 2.84 -2.33
C PHE A 283 -19.50 3.05 -3.74
N GLU A 284 -19.42 2.02 -4.58
CA GLU A 284 -19.84 2.06 -5.99
C GLU A 284 -21.26 2.63 -6.17
N LYS A 285 -22.20 2.19 -5.33
CA LYS A 285 -23.59 2.67 -5.33
C LYS A 285 -23.77 4.18 -5.10
N HIS A 286 -22.81 4.84 -4.45
CA HIS A 286 -22.90 6.26 -4.09
C HIS A 286 -22.10 7.17 -5.04
N LYS A 287 -21.26 6.60 -5.92
CA LYS A 287 -20.39 7.39 -6.82
C LYS A 287 -21.20 8.24 -7.80
N LEU A 288 -22.21 7.66 -8.44
CA LEU A 288 -23.08 8.39 -9.36
C LEU A 288 -23.87 9.51 -8.64
N LEU A 289 -24.34 9.23 -7.42
CA LEU A 289 -25.04 10.21 -6.59
C LEU A 289 -24.13 11.40 -6.24
N TYR A 290 -22.86 11.14 -5.93
CA TYR A 290 -21.87 12.20 -5.69
C TYR A 290 -21.58 13.02 -6.95
N SER A 291 -21.42 12.37 -8.12
CA SER A 291 -21.28 13.06 -9.41
C SER A 291 -22.47 13.98 -9.71
N PHE A 292 -23.67 13.48 -9.44
CA PHE A 292 -24.91 14.24 -9.62
C PHE A 292 -25.00 15.42 -8.64
N LEU A 293 -24.69 15.20 -7.35
CA LEU A 293 -24.66 16.24 -6.32
C LEU A 293 -23.67 17.36 -6.68
N LEU A 294 -22.46 17.00 -7.10
CA LEU A 294 -21.45 17.96 -7.57
C LEU A 294 -22.01 18.81 -8.72
N THR A 295 -22.62 18.17 -9.71
CA THR A 295 -23.19 18.86 -10.88
C THR A 295 -24.27 19.85 -10.47
N ILE A 296 -25.20 19.45 -9.60
CA ILE A 296 -26.27 20.31 -9.07
C ILE A 296 -25.68 21.51 -8.30
N GLN A 297 -24.75 21.27 -7.40
CA GLN A 297 -24.16 22.33 -6.57
C GLN A 297 -23.41 23.36 -7.42
N ILE A 298 -22.79 22.91 -8.52
CA ILE A 298 -22.15 23.78 -9.52
C ILE A 298 -23.17 24.64 -10.27
N GLU A 299 -24.32 24.08 -10.66
CA GLU A 299 -25.36 24.83 -11.38
C GLU A 299 -26.16 25.76 -10.46
N LEU A 300 -26.32 25.41 -9.18
CA LEU A 300 -26.85 26.29 -8.14
C LEU A 300 -25.96 27.52 -7.92
N ASP A 301 -24.64 27.35 -7.89
CA ASP A 301 -23.70 28.47 -7.75
C ASP A 301 -23.76 29.43 -8.95
N LYS A 302 -24.08 28.89 -10.13
CA LYS A 302 -24.32 29.65 -11.38
C LYS A 302 -25.74 30.21 -11.50
N GLN A 303 -26.63 29.92 -10.54
CA GLN A 303 -28.05 30.31 -10.56
C GLN A 303 -28.85 29.80 -11.77
N ILE A 304 -28.42 28.69 -12.39
CA ILE A 304 -29.14 28.04 -13.51
C ILE A 304 -30.32 27.22 -12.99
N ILE A 305 -30.15 26.59 -11.84
CA ILE A 305 -31.16 25.78 -11.14
C ILE A 305 -31.61 26.53 -9.88
N THR A 306 -32.87 26.33 -9.48
CA THR A 306 -33.40 26.82 -8.20
C THR A 306 -33.64 25.67 -7.21
N TYR A 307 -33.58 25.97 -5.91
CA TYR A 307 -33.85 24.97 -4.86
C TYR A 307 -35.24 24.32 -4.97
N ASN A 308 -36.24 25.07 -5.45
CA ASN A 308 -37.60 24.56 -5.65
C ASN A 308 -37.66 23.46 -6.74
N GLN A 309 -36.86 23.60 -7.80
CA GLN A 309 -36.77 22.58 -8.85
C GLN A 309 -36.13 21.28 -8.32
N ILE A 310 -35.12 21.39 -7.46
CA ILE A 310 -34.47 20.23 -6.82
C ILE A 310 -35.42 19.56 -5.83
N ASP A 311 -36.17 20.33 -5.05
CA ASP A 311 -37.12 19.79 -4.08
C ASP A 311 -38.22 18.98 -4.77
N PHE A 312 -38.73 19.49 -5.89
CA PHE A 312 -39.65 18.74 -6.76
C PHE A 312 -39.00 17.47 -7.33
N PHE A 313 -37.78 17.55 -7.85
CA PHE A 313 -37.11 16.39 -8.45
C PHE A 313 -36.91 15.25 -7.43
N LEU A 314 -36.60 15.59 -6.18
CA LEU A 314 -36.38 14.62 -5.10
C LEU A 314 -37.69 14.08 -4.50
N LYS A 315 -38.66 14.95 -4.19
CA LYS A 315 -39.87 14.59 -3.45
C LYS A 315 -41.07 14.25 -4.32
N GLY A 316 -41.11 14.74 -5.56
CA GLY A 316 -42.29 14.69 -6.41
C GLY A 316 -43.46 15.51 -5.82
N ASN A 317 -44.69 15.18 -6.24
CA ASN A 317 -45.89 15.77 -5.66
C ASN A 317 -46.32 14.92 -4.44
N LEU A 318 -46.17 15.48 -3.24
CA LEU A 318 -46.56 14.83 -1.97
C LEU A 318 -48.06 14.95 -1.66
N SER A 319 -48.84 15.63 -2.50
CA SER A 319 -50.26 15.89 -2.25
C SER A 319 -51.09 14.61 -2.40
N LEU A 320 -51.80 14.21 -1.34
CA LEU A 320 -52.69 13.04 -1.30
C LEU A 320 -54.01 13.23 -2.06
N ASP A 321 -54.19 14.36 -2.75
CA ASP A 321 -55.44 14.73 -3.42
C ASP A 321 -55.69 13.85 -4.65
N LYS A 322 -56.44 12.76 -4.43
CA LYS A 322 -56.92 11.86 -5.48
C LYS A 322 -58.13 12.41 -6.28
N SER A 323 -58.25 13.73 -6.42
CA SER A 323 -59.46 14.36 -7.00
C SER A 323 -59.47 14.45 -8.53
N SER A 324 -58.31 14.58 -9.21
CA SER A 324 -58.23 14.68 -10.68
C SER A 324 -57.77 13.38 -11.34
N LYS A 325 -58.68 12.74 -12.10
CA LYS A 325 -58.37 11.55 -12.91
C LYS A 325 -57.51 11.93 -14.13
N PRO A 326 -56.57 11.06 -14.56
CA PRO A 326 -55.86 11.23 -15.82
C PRO A 326 -56.83 11.16 -17.00
N LEU A 327 -56.64 12.03 -18.00
CA LEU A 327 -57.48 12.06 -19.21
C LEU A 327 -57.30 10.83 -20.12
N PHE A 328 -56.15 10.17 -20.04
CA PHE A 328 -55.78 9.05 -20.92
C PHE A 328 -55.37 7.80 -20.14
N ASN A 329 -55.80 6.63 -20.60
CA ASN A 329 -55.58 5.34 -19.92
C ASN A 329 -54.10 4.91 -19.84
N TRP A 330 -53.22 5.45 -20.68
CA TRP A 330 -51.79 5.13 -20.70
C TRP A 330 -50.99 5.93 -19.66
N LEU A 331 -51.57 6.98 -19.07
CA LEU A 331 -50.96 7.78 -18.02
C LEU A 331 -51.32 7.22 -16.65
N THR A 332 -50.31 7.04 -15.78
CA THR A 332 -50.57 6.67 -14.39
C THR A 332 -51.08 7.87 -13.61
N TYR A 333 -51.81 7.61 -12.53
CA TYR A 333 -52.27 8.66 -11.63
C TYR A 333 -51.11 9.54 -11.13
N GLU A 334 -49.99 8.92 -10.76
CA GLU A 334 -48.79 9.63 -10.29
C GLU A 334 -48.19 10.55 -11.36
N THR A 335 -48.06 10.08 -12.61
CA THR A 335 -47.51 10.88 -13.72
C THR A 335 -48.34 12.13 -13.97
N TRP A 336 -49.68 11.99 -13.97
CA TRP A 336 -50.61 13.09 -14.20
C TRP A 336 -50.54 14.15 -13.10
N HIS A 337 -50.45 13.73 -11.85
CA HIS A 337 -50.33 14.63 -10.70
C HIS A 337 -49.00 15.35 -10.64
N HIS A 338 -47.91 14.73 -11.11
CA HIS A 338 -46.62 15.39 -11.26
C HIS A 338 -46.63 16.45 -12.36
N CYS A 339 -47.25 16.16 -13.52
CA CYS A 339 -47.41 17.14 -14.60
C CYS A 339 -48.31 18.33 -14.19
N LEU A 340 -49.39 18.06 -13.45
CA LEU A 340 -50.24 19.10 -12.87
C LEU A 340 -49.47 19.98 -11.88
N TYR A 341 -48.66 19.38 -11.02
CA TYR A 341 -47.83 20.12 -10.07
C TYR A 341 -46.80 21.00 -10.79
N LEU A 342 -46.13 20.47 -11.83
CA LEU A 342 -45.20 21.24 -12.66
C LEU A 342 -45.86 22.47 -13.28
N SER A 343 -47.06 22.30 -13.85
CA SER A 343 -47.80 23.41 -14.48
C SER A 343 -48.20 24.51 -13.49
N LYS A 344 -48.47 24.16 -12.23
CA LYS A 344 -48.89 25.10 -11.18
C LYS A 344 -47.72 25.81 -10.51
N GLN A 345 -46.65 25.08 -10.20
CA GLN A 345 -45.50 25.62 -9.45
C GLN A 345 -44.45 26.30 -10.34
N PHE A 346 -44.40 25.94 -11.63
CA PHE A 346 -43.47 26.52 -12.61
C PHE A 346 -44.23 27.04 -13.84
N PRO A 347 -45.14 28.03 -13.67
CA PRO A 347 -46.02 28.48 -14.74
C PRO A 347 -45.28 29.11 -15.93
N GLU A 348 -44.12 29.74 -15.71
CA GLU A 348 -43.37 30.43 -16.78
C GLU A 348 -43.02 29.54 -17.98
N LYS A 349 -42.76 28.24 -17.74
CA LYS A 349 -42.34 27.29 -18.80
C LYS A 349 -43.25 26.08 -18.95
N PHE A 350 -44.00 25.69 -17.90
CA PHE A 350 -44.80 24.46 -17.89
C PHE A 350 -46.32 24.70 -17.93
N GLN A 351 -46.81 25.95 -18.03
CA GLN A 351 -48.24 26.26 -18.07
C GLN A 351 -48.98 25.54 -19.21
N ASN A 352 -48.37 25.45 -20.39
CA ASN A 352 -48.98 24.81 -21.57
C ASN A 352 -48.73 23.29 -21.65
N LEU A 353 -48.08 22.68 -20.65
CA LEU A 353 -47.73 21.25 -20.69
C LEU A 353 -48.97 20.37 -20.80
N ILE A 354 -50.01 20.68 -20.02
CA ILE A 354 -51.25 19.88 -19.98
C ILE A 354 -52.00 20.02 -21.31
N ILE A 355 -52.15 21.25 -21.78
CA ILE A 355 -52.84 21.56 -23.05
C ILE A 355 -52.13 20.84 -24.21
N ASN A 356 -50.79 20.83 -24.23
CA ASN A 356 -50.02 20.16 -25.29
C ASN A 356 -50.12 18.63 -25.23
N ILE A 357 -50.22 18.03 -24.03
CA ILE A 357 -50.47 16.58 -23.88
C ILE A 357 -51.87 16.23 -24.38
N GLU A 358 -52.85 17.12 -24.20
CA GLU A 358 -54.22 16.96 -24.72
C GLU A 358 -54.29 17.09 -26.25
N GLU A 359 -53.54 18.03 -26.84
CA GLU A 359 -53.50 18.26 -28.29
C GLU A 359 -52.71 17.17 -29.05
N HIS A 360 -51.63 16.63 -28.46
CA HIS A 360 -50.73 15.65 -29.11
C HIS A 360 -50.54 14.35 -28.32
N PRO A 361 -51.60 13.60 -27.95
CA PRO A 361 -51.48 12.45 -27.07
C PRO A 361 -50.69 11.28 -27.67
N THR A 362 -50.68 11.12 -29.00
CA THR A 362 -49.95 10.05 -29.69
C THR A 362 -48.44 10.26 -29.67
N GLU A 363 -47.97 11.50 -29.82
CA GLU A 363 -46.54 11.83 -29.79
C GLU A 363 -45.97 11.65 -28.38
N TRP A 364 -46.71 12.13 -27.37
CA TRP A 364 -46.33 11.95 -25.97
C TRP A 364 -46.34 10.49 -25.55
N LYS A 365 -47.29 9.68 -26.04
CA LYS A 365 -47.31 8.24 -25.80
C LYS A 365 -46.11 7.53 -26.43
N GLN A 366 -45.81 7.82 -27.70
CA GLN A 366 -44.65 7.23 -28.39
C GLN A 366 -43.32 7.60 -27.71
N TRP A 367 -43.20 8.83 -27.24
CA TRP A 367 -42.03 9.28 -26.49
C TRP A 367 -41.94 8.59 -25.11
N ALA A 368 -43.05 8.50 -24.37
CA ALA A 368 -43.09 7.92 -23.03
C ALA A 368 -42.85 6.39 -23.00
N GLU A 369 -43.28 5.67 -24.04
CA GLU A 369 -43.12 4.21 -24.16
C GLU A 369 -41.75 3.80 -24.76
N HIS A 370 -40.92 4.75 -25.18
CA HIS A 370 -39.64 4.44 -25.83
C HIS A 370 -38.56 3.95 -24.85
N ASP A 371 -37.84 2.87 -25.22
CA ASP A 371 -36.83 2.22 -24.38
C ASP A 371 -35.62 3.10 -24.02
N GLN A 372 -35.32 4.13 -24.84
CA GLN A 372 -34.23 5.10 -24.66
C GLN A 372 -34.73 6.55 -24.67
N LEU A 373 -35.71 6.82 -23.81
CA LEU A 373 -36.39 8.11 -23.71
C LEU A 373 -35.44 9.31 -23.51
N GLU A 374 -34.32 9.12 -22.80
CA GLU A 374 -33.30 10.16 -22.62
C GLU A 374 -32.56 10.58 -23.89
N ASN A 375 -32.57 9.76 -24.95
CA ASN A 375 -31.87 10.03 -26.21
C ASN A 375 -32.73 10.74 -27.26
N ILE A 376 -34.04 10.72 -27.09
CA ILE A 376 -35.00 11.29 -28.04
C ILE A 376 -35.32 12.73 -27.63
N ALA A 377 -35.48 13.61 -28.62
CA ALA A 377 -35.95 14.97 -28.41
C ALA A 377 -37.37 14.97 -27.82
N LEU A 378 -37.64 15.91 -26.91
CA LEU A 378 -38.98 16.09 -26.36
C LEU A 378 -39.98 16.51 -27.46
N PRO A 379 -41.28 16.21 -27.31
CA PRO A 379 -42.31 16.78 -28.16
C PRO A 379 -42.21 18.32 -28.20
N LYS A 380 -42.34 18.91 -29.39
CA LYS A 380 -42.25 20.36 -29.58
C LYS A 380 -43.46 21.03 -28.90
N PRO A 381 -43.30 22.16 -28.18
CA PRO A 381 -42.15 23.07 -28.16
C PRO A 381 -41.13 22.84 -27.03
N PHE A 382 -41.28 21.81 -26.20
CA PHE A 382 -40.52 21.66 -24.95
C PHE A 382 -39.03 21.32 -25.14
N ASP A 383 -38.64 20.76 -26.29
CA ASP A 383 -37.23 20.46 -26.55
C ASP A 383 -36.36 21.72 -26.65
N THR A 384 -36.91 22.84 -27.15
CA THR A 384 -36.18 24.11 -27.27
C THR A 384 -36.39 25.05 -26.09
N LEU A 385 -37.50 24.90 -25.37
CA LEU A 385 -37.86 25.80 -24.26
C LEU A 385 -37.21 25.42 -22.92
N LEU A 386 -36.92 24.13 -22.71
CA LEU A 386 -36.49 23.62 -21.40
C LEU A 386 -34.97 23.49 -21.29
N ASN A 387 -34.45 23.87 -20.12
CA ASN A 387 -33.06 23.63 -19.72
C ASN A 387 -32.83 22.14 -19.45
N ASP A 388 -31.58 21.67 -19.49
CA ASP A 388 -31.27 20.24 -19.35
C ASP A 388 -31.78 19.62 -18.02
N PHE A 389 -31.76 20.37 -16.92
CA PHE A 389 -32.34 19.93 -15.64
C PHE A 389 -33.87 19.89 -15.67
N GLU A 390 -34.52 20.81 -16.39
CA GLU A 390 -35.97 20.83 -16.55
C GLU A 390 -36.45 19.66 -17.43
N LYS A 391 -35.67 19.27 -18.44
CA LYS A 391 -35.89 18.03 -19.20
C LYS A 391 -35.78 16.79 -18.30
N LEU A 392 -34.81 16.78 -17.38
CA LEU A 392 -34.65 15.71 -16.39
C LEU A 392 -35.88 15.59 -15.46
N MET A 393 -36.48 16.72 -15.05
CA MET A 393 -37.73 16.73 -14.28
C MET A 393 -38.90 16.11 -15.04
N LEU A 394 -39.03 16.37 -16.35
CA LEU A 394 -40.05 15.72 -17.17
C LEU A 394 -39.83 14.21 -17.30
N ILE A 395 -38.59 13.79 -17.57
CA ILE A 395 -38.26 12.36 -17.66
C ILE A 395 -38.58 11.64 -16.33
N ARG A 396 -38.33 12.28 -15.19
CA ARG A 396 -38.70 11.78 -13.85
C ARG A 396 -40.20 11.53 -13.70
N CYS A 397 -41.03 12.40 -14.29
CA CYS A 397 -42.49 12.30 -14.23
C CYS A 397 -43.02 11.12 -15.03
N PHE A 398 -42.54 10.93 -16.27
CA PHE A 398 -43.05 9.90 -17.18
C PHE A 398 -42.42 8.52 -16.98
N SER A 399 -41.12 8.46 -16.67
CA SER A 399 -40.37 7.20 -16.61
C SER A 399 -39.36 7.17 -15.45
N PRO A 400 -39.79 6.77 -14.24
CA PRO A 400 -38.91 6.63 -13.08
C PRO A 400 -37.74 5.68 -13.31
N ASN A 401 -37.98 4.61 -14.06
CA ASN A 401 -37.00 3.54 -14.27
C ASN A 401 -35.80 3.99 -15.14
N ARG A 402 -35.94 5.09 -15.89
CA ARG A 402 -34.89 5.63 -16.78
C ARG A 402 -34.08 6.77 -16.17
N ILE A 403 -34.40 7.23 -14.95
CA ILE A 403 -33.76 8.38 -14.30
C ILE A 403 -32.23 8.23 -14.24
N ILE A 404 -31.72 7.04 -13.93
CA ILE A 404 -30.27 6.81 -13.80
C ILE A 404 -29.55 7.10 -15.12
N PHE A 405 -30.12 6.67 -16.25
CA PHE A 405 -29.58 6.93 -17.59
C PHE A 405 -29.70 8.41 -17.97
N ALA A 406 -30.81 9.06 -17.62
CA ALA A 406 -31.01 10.49 -17.82
C ALA A 406 -30.01 11.34 -17.00
N ILE A 407 -29.73 10.96 -15.75
CA ILE A 407 -28.72 11.59 -14.89
C ILE A 407 -27.33 11.43 -15.51
N ASN A 408 -26.97 10.24 -16.00
CA ASN A 408 -25.69 10.02 -16.69
C ASN A 408 -25.55 10.95 -17.90
N LYS A 409 -26.59 11.07 -18.73
CA LYS A 409 -26.57 11.97 -19.89
C LYS A 409 -26.43 13.44 -19.47
N TYR A 410 -27.16 13.85 -18.43
CA TYR A 410 -27.11 15.21 -17.89
C TYR A 410 -25.71 15.56 -17.36
N ILE A 411 -25.08 14.69 -16.57
CA ILE A 411 -23.71 14.87 -16.07
C ILE A 411 -22.71 14.92 -17.25
N THR A 412 -22.88 14.04 -18.23
CA THR A 412 -22.01 14.00 -19.43
C THR A 412 -22.02 15.33 -20.18
N LYS A 413 -23.19 15.94 -20.31
CA LYS A 413 -23.34 17.21 -21.05
C LYS A 413 -22.74 18.41 -20.32
N ILE A 414 -22.85 18.46 -18.98
CA ILE A 414 -22.40 19.61 -18.17
C ILE A 414 -20.93 19.50 -17.76
N MET A 415 -20.52 18.34 -17.25
CA MET A 415 -19.18 18.12 -16.68
C MET A 415 -18.29 17.26 -17.58
N GLY A 416 -18.87 16.39 -18.41
CA GLY A 416 -18.16 15.47 -19.30
C GLY A 416 -18.18 14.02 -18.80
N GLU A 417 -17.88 13.08 -19.71
CA GLU A 417 -17.91 11.62 -19.45
C GLU A 417 -16.99 11.17 -18.30
N LYS A 418 -15.92 11.93 -18.04
CA LYS A 418 -14.91 11.64 -16.99
C LYS A 418 -15.45 11.61 -15.57
N TYR A 419 -16.66 12.13 -15.33
CA TYR A 419 -17.29 12.21 -14.02
C TYR A 419 -18.31 11.09 -13.76
N ILE A 420 -18.48 10.17 -14.70
CA ILE A 420 -19.37 9.01 -14.56
C ILE A 420 -18.55 7.73 -14.40
N ILE A 421 -17.45 7.63 -15.15
CA ILE A 421 -16.53 6.51 -15.07
C ILE A 421 -15.71 6.67 -13.78
N PRO A 422 -15.80 5.73 -12.82
CA PRO A 422 -15.02 5.83 -11.59
C PRO A 422 -13.52 5.82 -11.92
N PRO A 423 -12.72 6.70 -11.31
CA PRO A 423 -11.29 6.74 -11.58
C PRO A 423 -10.63 5.43 -11.12
N THR A 424 -9.74 4.92 -11.96
CA THR A 424 -8.89 3.77 -11.60
C THR A 424 -7.99 4.15 -10.42
N VAL A 425 -8.02 3.34 -9.37
CA VAL A 425 -7.26 3.59 -8.14
C VAL A 425 -5.78 3.28 -8.39
N TYR A 426 -4.92 4.31 -8.34
CA TYR A 426 -3.48 4.14 -8.34
C TYR A 426 -2.90 4.42 -6.95
N PHE A 427 -2.14 3.47 -6.41
CA PHE A 427 -1.49 3.64 -5.10
C PHE A 427 -0.49 4.80 -5.09
N ASP A 428 0.14 5.10 -6.23
CA ASP A 428 1.06 6.24 -6.38
C ASP A 428 0.37 7.59 -6.19
N SER A 429 -0.83 7.78 -6.77
CA SER A 429 -1.59 9.03 -6.63
C SER A 429 -2.12 9.20 -5.21
N ILE A 430 -2.56 8.12 -4.56
CA ILE A 430 -2.98 8.15 -3.15
C ILE A 430 -1.80 8.58 -2.26
N PHE A 431 -0.61 8.03 -2.51
CA PHE A 431 0.59 8.41 -1.76
C PHE A 431 0.95 9.90 -1.94
N GLU A 432 0.90 10.43 -3.16
CA GLU A 432 1.19 11.85 -3.42
C GLU A 432 0.15 12.80 -2.80
N GLN A 433 -1.10 12.36 -2.70
CA GLN A 433 -2.18 13.11 -2.05
C GLN A 433 -2.17 12.96 -0.52
N SER A 434 -1.50 11.94 0.01
CA SER A 434 -1.38 11.68 1.44
C SER A 434 -0.25 12.47 2.10
N THR A 435 -0.41 12.80 3.38
CA THR A 435 0.63 13.43 4.19
C THR A 435 1.04 12.52 5.34
N ALA A 436 2.23 12.73 5.91
CA ALA A 436 2.73 11.89 7.01
C ALA A 436 1.87 11.94 8.29
N GLN A 437 0.97 12.93 8.39
CA GLN A 437 0.07 13.12 9.53
C GLN A 437 -1.30 12.47 9.33
N ILE A 438 -1.64 12.06 8.10
CA ILE A 438 -2.96 11.54 7.75
C ILE A 438 -2.82 10.06 7.35
N PRO A 439 -3.37 9.11 8.13
CA PRO A 439 -3.33 7.70 7.77
C PRO A 439 -4.17 7.45 6.51
N VAL A 440 -3.63 6.65 5.60
CA VAL A 440 -4.38 6.13 4.44
C VAL A 440 -5.13 4.88 4.89
N ILE A 441 -6.46 4.92 4.84
CA ILE A 441 -7.31 3.80 5.22
C ILE A 441 -7.78 3.09 3.95
N PHE A 442 -7.52 1.78 3.85
CA PHE A 442 -8.04 0.94 2.79
C PHE A 442 -9.29 0.21 3.27
N ILE A 443 -10.42 0.41 2.58
CA ILE A 443 -11.63 -0.37 2.80
C ILE A 443 -11.63 -1.50 1.78
N LEU A 444 -11.46 -2.72 2.27
CA LEU A 444 -11.27 -3.90 1.44
C LEU A 444 -12.56 -4.72 1.37
N SER A 445 -12.91 -5.17 0.17
CA SER A 445 -13.88 -6.25 0.03
C SER A 445 -13.28 -7.56 0.52
N PRO A 446 -14.08 -8.48 1.08
CA PRO A 446 -13.60 -9.80 1.49
C PRO A 446 -12.83 -10.48 0.34
N GLY A 447 -11.58 -10.88 0.60
CA GLY A 447 -10.71 -11.55 -0.39
C GLY A 447 -9.79 -10.62 -1.21
N SER A 448 -9.90 -9.29 -1.06
CA SER A 448 -8.98 -8.34 -1.68
C SER A 448 -7.86 -7.97 -0.69
N ASP A 449 -6.64 -8.44 -0.92
CA ASP A 449 -5.47 -8.09 -0.11
C ASP A 449 -4.48 -7.22 -0.90
N PRO A 450 -4.43 -5.89 -0.65
CA PRO A 450 -3.50 -4.98 -1.33
C PRO A 450 -2.10 -5.02 -0.70
N THR A 451 -1.85 -5.83 0.33
CA THR A 451 -0.61 -5.80 1.12
C THR A 451 0.63 -5.97 0.23
N ASN A 452 0.59 -6.87 -0.74
CA ASN A 452 1.72 -7.07 -1.68
C ASN A 452 1.98 -5.84 -2.56
N ASP A 453 0.93 -5.17 -3.04
CA ASP A 453 1.09 -4.00 -3.91
C ASP A 453 1.48 -2.74 -3.12
N ILE A 454 0.95 -2.60 -1.91
CA ILE A 454 1.38 -1.58 -0.95
C ILE A 454 2.82 -1.84 -0.53
N GLN A 455 3.23 -3.09 -0.33
CA GLN A 455 4.61 -3.44 0.01
C GLN A 455 5.54 -3.12 -1.16
N LYS A 456 5.16 -3.44 -2.40
CA LYS A 456 5.91 -3.01 -3.61
C LYS A 456 5.95 -1.49 -3.78
N LEU A 457 4.87 -0.78 -3.45
CA LEU A 457 4.85 0.69 -3.48
C LEU A 457 5.75 1.25 -2.37
N ALA A 458 5.66 0.69 -1.16
CA ALA A 458 6.48 1.04 -0.02
C ALA A 458 7.94 0.74 -0.33
N GLU A 459 8.29 -0.36 -0.99
CA GLU A 459 9.65 -0.64 -1.43
C GLU A 459 10.12 0.39 -2.47
N ARG A 460 9.30 0.69 -3.49
CA ARG A 460 9.59 1.71 -4.52
C ARG A 460 9.73 3.13 -3.95
N LYS A 461 8.87 3.54 -3.02
CA LYS A 461 8.84 4.89 -2.41
C LYS A 461 9.74 4.99 -1.18
N ASN A 462 9.99 3.91 -0.42
CA ASN A 462 10.97 3.88 0.66
C ASN A 462 12.40 3.82 0.11
N GLN A 463 12.63 3.26 -1.07
CA GLN A 463 13.89 3.52 -1.80
C GLN A 463 14.12 5.04 -1.95
N ILE A 464 13.07 5.85 -2.07
CA ILE A 464 13.13 7.31 -2.17
C ILE A 464 13.15 8.01 -0.78
N ARG A 465 12.61 7.40 0.29
CA ARG A 465 12.34 8.08 1.59
C ARG A 465 12.92 7.48 2.88
N LYS A 466 13.60 6.33 2.91
CA LYS A 466 14.14 5.80 4.18
C LYS A 466 15.00 6.85 4.92
N ILE A 467 14.58 7.23 6.15
CA ILE A 467 15.25 7.28 7.51
C ILE A 467 14.12 7.64 8.54
N PRO A 468 14.09 7.26 9.86
CA PRO A 468 15.02 6.49 10.72
C PRO A 468 14.40 5.27 11.45
N THR A 469 15.20 4.23 11.69
CA THR A 469 15.40 3.62 13.02
C THR A 469 16.59 2.68 12.96
N GLU A 470 17.60 3.01 13.78
CA GLU A 470 18.70 2.20 14.32
C GLU A 470 19.32 1.10 13.43
N ASN A 471 20.39 1.44 12.71
CA ASN A 471 21.77 1.27 13.21
C ASN A 471 22.78 1.51 12.08
N GLY A 472 23.44 2.68 12.14
CA GLY A 472 24.78 2.96 11.59
C GLY A 472 24.96 2.96 10.07
N LEU A 473 24.69 1.86 9.38
CA LEU A 473 25.26 1.58 8.04
C LEU A 473 24.31 1.82 6.86
N THR A 474 23.00 1.88 7.08
CA THR A 474 22.02 2.16 6.00
C THR A 474 21.91 3.64 5.61
N ASN A 475 22.46 4.54 6.43
CA ASN A 475 22.45 5.99 6.17
C ASN A 475 23.34 6.34 4.97
N GLU A 476 24.39 5.56 4.70
CA GLU A 476 25.27 5.78 3.55
C GLU A 476 24.57 5.42 2.24
N GLU A 477 23.91 4.24 2.17
CA GLU A 477 23.10 3.85 1.01
C GLU A 477 21.98 4.86 0.73
N GLN A 478 21.30 5.38 1.77
CA GLN A 478 20.25 6.38 1.61
C GLN A 478 20.78 7.76 1.20
N LYS A 479 21.98 8.13 1.66
CA LYS A 479 22.71 9.30 1.15
C LYS A 479 23.04 9.11 -0.34
N THR A 480 23.47 7.92 -0.77
CA THR A 480 23.80 7.64 -2.18
C THR A 480 22.57 7.71 -3.09
N ILE A 481 21.41 7.19 -2.67
CA ILE A 481 20.17 7.28 -3.45
C ILE A 481 19.65 8.72 -3.53
N ARG A 482 19.79 9.49 -2.45
CA ARG A 482 19.44 10.92 -2.45
C ARG A 482 20.37 11.74 -3.34
N THR A 483 21.68 11.48 -3.35
CA THR A 483 22.61 12.15 -4.28
C THR A 483 22.33 11.77 -5.73
N LEU A 484 21.97 10.51 -6.02
CA LEU A 484 21.52 10.06 -7.34
C LEU A 484 20.26 10.80 -7.83
N ALA A 485 19.24 10.91 -6.98
CA ALA A 485 17.99 11.61 -7.30
C ALA A 485 18.19 13.13 -7.48
N MET A 486 19.07 13.73 -6.67
CA MET A 486 19.48 15.12 -6.82
C MET A 486 20.26 15.35 -8.13
N GLY A 487 21.14 14.42 -8.52
CA GLY A 487 21.86 14.46 -9.80
C GLY A 487 20.92 14.44 -11.00
N GLN A 488 19.96 13.51 -11.04
CA GLN A 488 18.97 13.42 -12.13
C GLN A 488 18.04 14.64 -12.18
N GLY A 489 17.65 15.18 -11.02
CA GLY A 489 16.85 16.40 -10.94
C GLY A 489 17.57 17.64 -11.47
N GLN A 490 18.88 17.74 -11.26
CA GLN A 490 19.70 18.85 -11.74
C GLN A 490 20.10 18.74 -13.20
N GLU A 491 20.37 17.53 -13.70
CA GLU A 491 20.50 17.29 -15.15
C GLU A 491 19.23 17.71 -15.88
N LYS A 492 18.06 17.43 -15.28
CA LYS A 492 16.78 17.91 -15.78
C LYS A 492 16.65 19.44 -15.72
N LEU A 493 17.23 20.12 -14.74
CA LEU A 493 17.23 21.59 -14.71
C LEU A 493 18.19 22.19 -15.75
N ALA A 494 19.39 21.61 -15.89
CA ALA A 494 20.40 22.04 -16.86
C ALA A 494 19.94 21.85 -18.33
N LEU A 495 19.28 20.73 -18.63
CA LEU A 495 18.68 20.53 -19.96
C LEU A 495 17.48 21.45 -20.20
N GLN A 496 16.72 21.83 -19.17
CA GLN A 496 15.61 22.78 -19.32
C GLN A 496 16.09 24.22 -19.52
N SER A 497 17.17 24.64 -18.85
CA SER A 497 17.78 25.95 -19.08
C SER A 497 18.35 26.04 -20.51
N LEU A 498 19.00 24.98 -21.01
CA LEU A 498 19.48 24.92 -22.39
C LEU A 498 18.36 25.04 -23.45
N ILE A 499 17.15 24.57 -23.15
CA ILE A 499 15.99 24.65 -24.08
C ILE A 499 15.41 26.07 -24.15
N HIS A 500 15.53 26.87 -23.08
CA HIS A 500 14.79 28.13 -22.95
C HIS A 500 15.50 29.35 -23.57
N PHE A 501 16.84 29.33 -23.72
CA PHE A 501 17.60 30.54 -23.98
C PHE A 501 18.27 30.57 -25.36
N ARG A 502 18.24 31.75 -26.00
CA ARG A 502 18.75 32.00 -27.37
C ARG A 502 20.22 32.44 -27.40
N ASN A 503 20.78 32.87 -26.28
CA ASN A 503 22.19 33.28 -26.18
C ASN A 503 22.85 32.54 -25.00
N ILE A 504 23.70 31.57 -25.33
CA ILE A 504 24.18 30.54 -24.40
C ILE A 504 25.46 30.99 -23.66
N LEU A 505 26.17 31.99 -24.20
CA LEU A 505 27.53 32.37 -23.77
C LEU A 505 27.59 33.47 -22.72
N ASP A 506 26.55 34.30 -22.59
CA ASP A 506 26.56 35.45 -21.68
C ASP A 506 26.07 35.11 -20.26
N ASN A 507 25.74 33.85 -19.99
CA ASN A 507 25.01 33.47 -18.79
C ASN A 507 25.88 32.69 -17.79
N ASN A 508 26.47 33.43 -16.85
CA ASN A 508 27.31 32.88 -15.78
C ASN A 508 26.57 31.85 -14.90
N GLU A 509 25.24 31.96 -14.76
CA GLU A 509 24.41 30.98 -14.04
C GLU A 509 24.42 29.61 -14.73
N LEU A 510 24.44 29.57 -16.06
CA LEU A 510 24.47 28.30 -16.81
C LEU A 510 25.81 27.59 -16.62
N ILE A 511 26.91 28.34 -16.62
CA ILE A 511 28.27 27.79 -16.40
C ILE A 511 28.38 27.22 -14.99
N GLU A 512 27.93 27.98 -13.98
CA GLU A 512 27.92 27.53 -12.59
C GLU A 512 27.03 26.28 -12.40
N THR A 513 25.85 26.24 -13.03
CA THR A 513 25.00 25.05 -12.97
C THR A 513 25.64 23.83 -13.65
N LEU A 514 26.34 24.00 -14.77
CA LEU A 514 27.04 22.91 -15.46
C LEU A 514 28.23 22.38 -14.66
N GLU A 515 29.06 23.25 -14.07
CA GLU A 515 30.14 22.83 -13.17
C GLU A 515 29.61 22.08 -11.95
N ASN A 516 28.54 22.60 -11.34
CA ASN A 516 27.85 21.93 -10.23
C ASN A 516 27.25 20.57 -10.63
N THR A 517 26.78 20.41 -11.88
CA THR A 517 26.29 19.09 -12.35
C THR A 517 27.45 18.12 -12.53
N LYS A 518 28.60 18.56 -13.06
CA LYS A 518 29.78 17.71 -13.27
C LYS A 518 30.38 17.20 -11.96
N THR A 519 30.52 18.08 -10.97
CA THR A 519 31.04 17.70 -9.63
C THR A 519 30.11 16.67 -8.98
N LYS A 520 28.80 16.90 -9.02
CA LYS A 520 27.82 15.96 -8.47
C LYS A 520 27.78 14.61 -9.19
N VAL A 521 27.95 14.57 -10.52
CA VAL A 521 28.07 13.28 -11.23
C VAL A 521 29.29 12.50 -10.74
N SER A 522 30.42 13.17 -10.47
CA SER A 522 31.60 12.50 -9.91
C SER A 522 31.38 12.00 -8.47
N GLU A 523 30.70 12.79 -7.63
CA GLU A 523 30.30 12.38 -6.28
C GLU A 523 29.36 11.17 -6.30
N VAL A 524 28.42 11.15 -7.25
CA VAL A 524 27.49 10.04 -7.48
C VAL A 524 28.24 8.77 -7.86
N ILE A 525 29.22 8.84 -8.76
CA ILE A 525 30.03 7.67 -9.15
C ILE A 525 30.82 7.14 -7.95
N GLN A 526 31.43 8.02 -7.15
CA GLN A 526 32.14 7.61 -5.94
C GLN A 526 31.21 6.99 -4.91
N ALA A 527 30.03 7.57 -4.72
CA ALA A 527 29.00 7.05 -3.83
C ALA A 527 28.50 5.67 -4.29
N LEU A 528 28.30 5.45 -5.59
CA LEU A 528 27.94 4.14 -6.15
C LEU A 528 28.99 3.08 -5.83
N ASN A 529 30.28 3.39 -6.04
CA ASN A 529 31.38 2.46 -5.77
C ASN A 529 31.51 2.13 -4.26
N LEU A 530 31.30 3.11 -3.38
CA LEU A 530 31.25 2.89 -1.93
C LEU A 530 30.04 2.02 -1.55
N GLY A 531 28.87 2.30 -2.13
CA GLY A 531 27.65 1.53 -1.93
C GLY A 531 27.82 0.06 -2.33
N GLU A 532 28.51 -0.24 -3.44
CA GLU A 532 28.80 -1.62 -3.84
C GLU A 532 29.67 -2.37 -2.82
N ARG A 533 30.71 -1.71 -2.28
CA ARG A 533 31.58 -2.30 -1.24
C ARG A 533 30.80 -2.56 0.05
N THR A 534 30.05 -1.56 0.51
CA THR A 534 29.21 -1.69 1.71
C THR A 534 28.16 -2.79 1.53
N ARG A 535 27.56 -2.91 0.34
CA ARG A 535 26.62 -3.99 0.02
C ARG A 535 27.28 -5.37 0.16
N GLN A 536 28.49 -5.54 -0.37
CA GLN A 536 29.22 -6.80 -0.25
C GLN A 536 29.54 -7.15 1.21
N ASP A 537 29.93 -6.15 2.02
CA ASP A 537 30.22 -6.40 3.43
C ASP A 537 28.95 -6.68 4.26
N ILE A 538 27.83 -6.03 3.93
CA ILE A 538 26.51 -6.37 4.49
C ILE A 538 26.08 -7.78 4.09
N GLU A 539 26.35 -8.20 2.85
CA GLU A 539 26.01 -9.54 2.37
C GLU A 539 26.80 -10.60 3.14
N LYS A 540 28.12 -10.40 3.34
CA LYS A 540 28.95 -11.25 4.20
C LYS A 540 28.42 -11.31 5.64
N LEU A 541 28.07 -10.16 6.23
CA LEU A 541 27.49 -10.12 7.58
C LEU A 541 26.15 -10.86 7.63
N ARG A 542 25.26 -10.65 6.66
CA ARG A 542 23.96 -11.35 6.58
C ARG A 542 24.13 -12.85 6.49
N ASP A 543 25.11 -13.33 5.73
CA ASP A 543 25.39 -14.76 5.59
C ASP A 543 25.75 -15.40 6.92
N THR A 544 26.53 -14.71 7.76
CA THR A 544 26.84 -15.21 9.11
C THR A 544 25.61 -15.34 10.01
N TYR A 545 24.66 -14.39 9.95
CA TYR A 545 23.43 -14.43 10.74
C TYR A 545 22.34 -15.32 10.12
N ARG A 546 22.47 -15.71 8.84
CA ARG A 546 21.45 -16.49 8.11
C ARG A 546 21.17 -17.83 8.78
N LEU A 547 22.17 -18.47 9.38
CA LEU A 547 21.98 -19.72 10.11
C LEU A 547 21.08 -19.54 11.35
N ALA A 548 21.28 -18.47 12.12
CA ALA A 548 20.44 -18.14 13.27
C ALA A 548 19.02 -17.72 12.85
N ALA A 549 18.89 -16.98 11.75
CA ALA A 549 17.59 -16.59 11.20
C ALA A 549 16.81 -17.80 10.66
N ARG A 550 17.47 -18.68 9.91
CA ARG A 550 16.90 -19.95 9.41
C ARG A 550 16.39 -20.81 10.56
N ARG A 551 17.17 -20.90 11.64
CA ARG A 551 16.76 -21.57 12.87
C ARG A 551 15.50 -20.95 13.49
N GLY A 552 15.43 -19.62 13.59
CA GLY A 552 14.23 -18.92 14.05
C GLY A 552 12.99 -19.23 13.20
N ALA A 553 13.15 -19.27 11.87
CA ALA A 553 12.06 -19.62 10.95
C ALA A 553 11.56 -21.05 11.16
N VAL A 554 12.46 -22.02 11.30
CA VAL A 554 12.11 -23.42 11.59
C VAL A 554 11.30 -23.53 12.89
N LEU A 555 11.73 -22.84 13.94
CA LEU A 555 11.02 -22.83 15.23
C LEU A 555 9.62 -22.21 15.10
N TYR A 556 9.49 -21.07 14.39
CA TYR A 556 8.18 -20.46 14.15
C TYR A 556 7.23 -21.39 13.41
N PHE A 557 7.67 -21.98 12.29
CA PHE A 557 6.81 -22.87 11.51
C PHE A 557 6.45 -24.15 12.26
N SER A 558 7.35 -24.70 13.07
CA SER A 558 7.03 -25.85 13.93
C SER A 558 5.93 -25.54 14.95
N LEU A 559 5.91 -24.32 15.47
CA LEU A 559 4.91 -23.85 16.44
C LEU A 559 3.57 -23.53 15.74
N VAL A 560 3.59 -22.97 14.53
CA VAL A 560 2.37 -22.76 13.71
C VAL A 560 1.75 -24.09 13.27
N GLN A 561 2.56 -25.10 12.96
CA GLN A 561 2.07 -26.43 12.57
C GLN A 561 1.20 -27.08 13.65
N MET A 562 1.41 -26.77 14.93
CA MET A 562 0.58 -27.28 16.03
C MET A 562 -0.89 -26.85 15.91
N SER A 563 -1.19 -25.75 15.22
CA SER A 563 -2.58 -25.31 14.93
C SER A 563 -3.38 -26.32 14.10
N THR A 564 -2.68 -27.17 13.32
CA THR A 564 -3.33 -28.25 12.54
C THR A 564 -3.84 -29.38 13.43
N ILE A 565 -3.23 -29.58 14.60
CA ILE A 565 -3.65 -30.59 15.59
C ILE A 565 -4.83 -30.08 16.39
N ASN A 566 -4.76 -28.82 16.84
CA ASN A 566 -5.86 -28.18 17.55
C ASN A 566 -5.88 -26.68 17.22
N SER A 567 -7.07 -26.19 16.84
CA SER A 567 -7.29 -24.77 16.49
C SER A 567 -6.95 -23.79 17.62
N MET A 568 -6.86 -24.25 18.88
CA MET A 568 -6.43 -23.42 20.02
C MET A 568 -4.94 -23.04 19.98
N TYR A 569 -4.09 -23.78 19.25
CA TYR A 569 -2.64 -23.52 19.17
C TYR A 569 -2.29 -22.53 18.06
N GLN A 570 -2.99 -21.39 18.04
CA GLN A 570 -2.74 -20.32 17.10
C GLN A 570 -1.81 -19.29 17.72
N TYR A 571 -0.74 -18.97 16.98
CA TYR A 571 0.24 -17.99 17.40
C TYR A 571 0.51 -17.00 16.28
N SER A 572 0.52 -15.71 16.64
CA SER A 572 0.86 -14.65 15.70
C SER A 572 2.38 -14.53 15.52
N LEU A 573 2.81 -14.09 14.34
CA LEU A 573 4.21 -13.76 14.10
C LEU A 573 4.70 -12.64 15.05
N ASN A 574 3.83 -11.68 15.38
CA ASN A 574 4.19 -10.58 16.28
C ASN A 574 4.50 -11.06 17.71
N SER A 575 3.70 -12.01 18.22
CA SER A 575 3.95 -12.67 19.51
C SER A 575 5.28 -13.42 19.47
N PHE A 576 5.56 -14.16 18.39
CA PHE A 576 6.85 -14.82 18.20
C PHE A 576 8.02 -13.83 18.17
N LEU A 577 7.90 -12.72 17.45
CA LEU A 577 8.95 -11.71 17.37
C LEU A 577 9.25 -11.06 18.73
N SER A 578 8.24 -10.87 19.58
CA SER A 578 8.46 -10.37 20.94
C SER A 578 9.32 -11.32 21.79
N VAL A 579 9.10 -12.63 21.67
CA VAL A 579 9.91 -13.66 22.34
C VAL A 579 11.30 -13.75 21.71
N PHE A 580 11.39 -13.59 20.38
CA PHE A 580 12.66 -13.55 19.67
C PHE A 580 13.53 -12.38 20.15
N GLU A 581 12.99 -11.16 20.20
CA GLU A 581 13.70 -9.98 20.72
C GLU A 581 14.15 -10.18 22.16
N TYR A 582 13.28 -10.73 23.01
CA TYR A 582 13.61 -11.05 24.39
C TYR A 582 14.75 -12.07 24.49
N SER A 583 14.76 -13.11 23.64
CA SER A 583 15.81 -14.13 23.61
C SER A 583 17.17 -13.57 23.18
N VAL A 584 17.18 -12.62 22.24
CA VAL A 584 18.41 -11.96 21.78
C VAL A 584 18.97 -11.08 22.90
N LYS A 585 18.12 -10.34 23.60
CA LYS A 585 18.51 -9.47 24.73
C LYS A 585 19.00 -10.27 25.94
N SER A 586 18.37 -11.40 26.24
CA SER A 586 18.72 -12.28 27.38
C SER A 586 19.88 -13.24 27.10
N SER A 587 20.28 -13.40 25.83
CA SER A 587 21.41 -14.26 25.46
C SER A 587 22.76 -13.75 26.00
N GLN A 588 23.65 -14.68 26.35
CA GLN A 588 24.98 -14.32 26.85
C GLN A 588 25.81 -13.66 25.74
N THR A 589 26.40 -12.51 26.05
CA THR A 589 27.26 -11.77 25.13
C THR A 589 28.65 -12.42 25.04
N ASN A 590 29.06 -12.81 23.83
CA ASN A 590 30.40 -13.36 23.57
C ASN A 590 31.17 -12.49 22.57
N PHE A 591 32.50 -12.39 22.75
CA PHE A 591 33.40 -11.66 21.84
C PHE A 591 33.53 -12.34 20.47
N LYS A 592 33.52 -13.68 20.43
CA LYS A 592 33.50 -14.43 19.17
C LYS A 592 32.07 -14.52 18.62
N LEU A 593 31.87 -14.03 17.40
CA LEU A 593 30.56 -13.99 16.74
C LEU A 593 29.89 -15.36 16.68
N GLU A 594 30.63 -16.41 16.29
CA GLU A 594 30.10 -17.78 16.20
C GLU A 594 29.56 -18.31 17.55
N LYS A 595 30.31 -18.11 18.63
CA LYS A 595 29.88 -18.51 19.98
C LYS A 595 28.69 -17.68 20.46
N ARG A 596 28.61 -16.40 20.06
CA ARG A 596 27.44 -15.55 20.33
C ARG A 596 26.22 -16.07 19.58
N LEU A 597 26.35 -16.44 18.31
CA LEU A 597 25.27 -16.99 17.50
C LEU A 597 24.74 -18.31 18.08
N GLN A 598 25.63 -19.21 18.50
CA GLN A 598 25.23 -20.45 19.16
C GLN A 598 24.50 -20.19 20.48
N SER A 599 24.97 -19.24 21.29
CA SER A 599 24.30 -18.80 22.52
C SER A 599 22.88 -18.28 22.22
N ILE A 600 22.75 -17.38 21.23
CA ILE A 600 21.46 -16.85 20.79
C ILE A 600 20.53 -17.99 20.34
N VAL A 601 21.01 -18.90 19.49
CA VAL A 601 20.21 -20.03 18.99
C VAL A 601 19.74 -20.93 20.13
N ASN A 602 20.60 -21.23 21.09
CA ASN A 602 20.27 -22.09 22.22
C ASN A 602 19.23 -21.42 23.14
N THR A 603 19.45 -20.15 23.48
CA THR A 603 18.49 -19.36 24.28
C THR A 603 17.15 -19.23 23.55
N LEU A 604 17.17 -18.91 22.26
CA LEU A 604 15.97 -18.79 21.43
C LEU A 604 15.19 -20.10 21.37
N THR A 605 15.86 -21.22 21.11
CA THR A 605 15.23 -22.56 21.04
C THR A 605 14.53 -22.90 22.36
N TYR A 606 15.18 -22.65 23.49
CA TYR A 606 14.60 -22.91 24.81
C TYR A 606 13.43 -21.97 25.13
N GLN A 607 13.56 -20.67 24.87
CA GLN A 607 12.49 -19.70 25.13
C GLN A 607 11.23 -19.98 24.30
N ILE A 608 11.39 -20.36 23.02
CA ILE A 608 10.24 -20.74 22.17
C ILE A 608 9.63 -22.06 22.61
N TYR A 609 10.44 -23.02 23.03
CA TYR A 609 9.93 -24.27 23.61
C TYR A 609 9.08 -23.98 24.86
N CYS A 610 9.57 -23.17 25.80
CA CYS A 610 8.82 -22.77 26.98
C CYS A 610 7.53 -22.03 26.61
N TYR A 611 7.63 -21.05 25.72
CA TYR A 611 6.49 -20.25 25.27
C TYR A 611 5.39 -21.11 24.62
N GLY A 612 5.77 -22.08 23.78
CA GLY A 612 4.84 -23.03 23.17
C GLY A 612 4.22 -23.98 24.20
N THR A 613 5.05 -24.63 25.02
CA THR A 613 4.58 -25.65 25.98
C THR A 613 3.68 -25.10 27.09
N ILE A 614 3.81 -23.84 27.48
CA ILE A 614 2.92 -23.19 28.46
C ILE A 614 1.47 -23.16 27.95
N GLY A 615 1.25 -22.95 26.65
CA GLY A 615 -0.09 -22.89 26.04
C GLY A 615 -0.66 -24.24 25.59
N MET A 616 0.13 -25.31 25.62
CA MET A 616 -0.25 -26.62 25.09
C MET A 616 -0.79 -27.58 26.16
N PHE A 617 -1.69 -28.48 25.75
CA PHE A 617 -2.19 -29.55 26.62
C PHE A 617 -1.09 -30.57 26.88
N GLU A 618 -1.10 -31.18 28.07
CA GLU A 618 -0.06 -32.14 28.51
C GLU A 618 0.18 -33.25 27.49
N LYS A 619 -0.90 -33.79 26.90
CA LYS A 619 -0.85 -34.84 25.86
C LYS A 619 -0.06 -34.47 24.61
N HIS A 620 0.06 -33.17 24.28
CA HIS A 620 0.71 -32.71 23.06
C HIS A 620 2.12 -32.14 23.30
N LYS A 621 2.56 -31.97 24.55
CA LYS A 621 3.87 -31.38 24.87
C LYS A 621 5.02 -32.23 24.33
N LEU A 622 4.97 -33.55 24.58
CA LEU A 622 5.98 -34.47 24.06
C LEU A 622 5.99 -34.52 22.52
N LEU A 623 4.81 -34.48 21.89
CA LEU A 623 4.68 -34.43 20.44
C LEU A 623 5.33 -33.16 19.87
N TYR A 624 5.16 -32.02 20.53
CA TYR A 624 5.80 -30.77 20.13
C TYR A 624 7.33 -30.83 20.29
N SER A 625 7.84 -31.38 21.40
CA SER A 625 9.27 -31.62 21.58
C SER A 625 9.86 -32.52 20.50
N PHE A 626 9.14 -33.57 20.12
CA PHE A 626 9.55 -34.46 19.03
C PHE A 626 9.51 -33.76 17.67
N LEU A 627 8.44 -33.01 17.37
CA LEU A 627 8.31 -32.23 16.14
C LEU A 627 9.44 -31.19 16.01
N LEU A 628 9.73 -30.45 17.09
CA LEU A 628 10.86 -29.53 17.14
C LEU A 628 12.17 -30.24 16.81
N THR A 629 12.44 -31.38 17.45
CA THR A 629 13.67 -32.16 17.22
C THR A 629 13.78 -32.59 15.75
N ILE A 630 12.71 -33.13 15.16
CA ILE A 630 12.68 -33.54 13.75
C ILE A 630 12.92 -32.35 12.83
N GLN A 631 12.23 -31.23 13.03
CA GLN A 631 12.37 -30.04 12.18
C GLN A 631 13.81 -29.49 12.23
N ILE A 632 14.45 -29.59 13.39
CA ILE A 632 15.86 -29.22 13.59
C ILE A 632 16.80 -30.17 12.84
N GLU A 633 16.56 -31.48 12.86
CA GLU A 633 17.41 -32.45 12.16
C GLU A 633 17.19 -32.46 10.64
N LEU A 634 15.97 -32.19 10.19
CA LEU A 634 15.66 -31.93 8.78
C LEU A 634 16.41 -30.71 8.25
N ASP A 635 16.47 -29.63 9.05
CA ASP A 635 17.20 -28.43 8.68
C ASP A 635 18.71 -28.68 8.47
N LYS A 636 19.26 -29.59 9.29
CA LYS A 636 20.65 -30.08 9.22
C LYS A 636 20.86 -31.17 8.15
N GLN A 637 19.82 -31.62 7.47
CA GLN A 637 19.85 -32.72 6.49
C GLN A 637 20.35 -34.06 7.05
N ILE A 638 20.20 -34.29 8.37
CA ILE A 638 20.54 -35.57 9.01
C ILE A 638 19.45 -36.62 8.73
N ILE A 639 18.20 -36.17 8.69
CA ILE A 639 17.01 -36.97 8.39
C ILE A 639 16.46 -36.56 7.02
N THR A 640 15.83 -37.51 6.32
CA THR A 640 15.07 -37.24 5.08
C THR A 640 13.57 -37.38 5.31
N TYR A 641 12.77 -36.68 4.48
CA TYR A 641 11.30 -36.79 4.54
C TYR A 641 10.80 -38.22 4.34
N ASN A 642 11.48 -39.03 3.53
CA ASN A 642 11.13 -40.44 3.32
C ASN A 642 11.28 -41.29 4.58
N GLN A 643 12.30 -41.03 5.40
CA GLN A 643 12.49 -41.72 6.69
C GLN A 643 11.37 -41.37 7.67
N ILE A 644 10.92 -40.10 7.69
CA ILE A 644 9.80 -39.66 8.53
C ILE A 644 8.48 -40.28 8.04
N ASP A 645 8.26 -40.30 6.72
CA ASP A 645 7.06 -40.90 6.14
C ASP A 645 6.95 -42.38 6.50
N PHE A 646 8.07 -43.11 6.40
CA PHE A 646 8.14 -44.49 6.86
C PHE A 646 7.90 -44.62 8.37
N PHE A 647 8.53 -43.78 9.20
CA PHE A 647 8.36 -43.84 10.66
C PHE A 647 6.89 -43.66 11.09
N LEU A 648 6.16 -42.77 10.40
CA LEU A 648 4.76 -42.47 10.68
C LEU A 648 3.80 -43.51 10.10
N LYS A 649 3.97 -43.89 8.83
CA LYS A 649 3.01 -44.73 8.09
C LYS A 649 3.35 -46.21 8.10
N GLY A 650 4.60 -46.58 8.34
CA GLY A 650 5.09 -47.95 8.16
C GLY A 650 5.03 -48.41 6.71
N ASN A 651 4.98 -49.73 6.52
CA ASN A 651 4.80 -50.32 5.20
C ASN A 651 3.30 -50.43 4.90
N LEU A 652 2.83 -49.65 3.93
CA LEU A 652 1.43 -49.65 3.48
C LEU A 652 1.13 -50.75 2.43
N SER A 653 2.13 -51.54 2.03
CA SER A 653 1.96 -52.58 1.02
C SER A 653 1.10 -53.71 1.57
N LEU A 654 -0.01 -54.02 0.90
CA LEU A 654 -0.93 -55.12 1.25
C LEU A 654 -0.40 -56.53 0.90
N ASP A 655 0.84 -56.62 0.41
CA ASP A 655 1.48 -57.86 -0.03
C ASP A 655 1.81 -58.78 1.15
N LYS A 656 0.90 -59.72 1.46
CA LYS A 656 1.11 -60.81 2.44
C LYS A 656 1.93 -61.99 1.89
N SER A 657 2.62 -61.81 0.76
CA SER A 657 3.23 -62.91 -0.01
C SER A 657 4.50 -63.48 0.64
N SER A 658 5.24 -62.68 1.42
CA SER A 658 6.44 -63.12 2.14
C SER A 658 6.13 -63.50 3.59
N LYS A 659 6.29 -64.78 3.95
CA LYS A 659 6.20 -65.23 5.34
C LYS A 659 7.46 -64.84 6.14
N PRO A 660 7.34 -64.53 7.45
CA PRO A 660 8.50 -64.36 8.32
C PRO A 660 9.29 -65.68 8.42
N LEU A 661 10.63 -65.60 8.42
CA LEU A 661 11.48 -66.79 8.56
C LEU A 661 11.41 -67.43 9.96
N PHE A 662 11.06 -66.65 10.98
CA PHE A 662 11.06 -67.10 12.38
C PHE A 662 9.70 -66.87 13.05
N SER A 663 9.30 -67.80 13.93
CA SER A 663 7.98 -67.79 14.59
C SER A 663 7.78 -66.67 15.63
N TRP A 664 8.86 -66.04 16.11
CA TRP A 664 8.80 -64.93 17.06
C TRP A 664 8.57 -63.57 16.37
N LEU A 665 8.72 -63.50 15.03
CA LEU A 665 8.46 -62.30 14.25
C LEU A 665 7.00 -62.27 13.77
N THR A 666 6.35 -61.13 13.94
CA THR A 666 5.04 -60.90 13.34
C THR A 666 5.17 -60.65 11.83
N TYR A 667 4.08 -60.86 11.08
CA TYR A 667 4.04 -60.50 9.67
C TYR A 667 4.33 -59.00 9.46
N GLU A 668 3.78 -58.13 10.32
CA GLU A 668 3.97 -56.68 10.22
C GLU A 668 5.43 -56.27 10.42
N THR A 669 6.09 -56.77 11.47
CA THR A 669 7.50 -56.50 11.73
C THR A 669 8.39 -56.96 10.58
N TRP A 670 8.10 -58.14 10.02
CA TRP A 670 8.84 -58.68 8.87
C TRP A 670 8.69 -57.81 7.62
N HIS A 671 7.47 -57.39 7.29
CA HIS A 671 7.20 -56.52 6.15
C HIS A 671 7.80 -55.12 6.32
N HIS A 672 7.91 -54.60 7.55
CA HIS A 672 8.64 -53.37 7.83
C HIS A 672 10.14 -53.50 7.59
N CYS A 673 10.76 -54.59 8.04
CA CYS A 673 12.19 -54.86 7.79
C CYS A 673 12.47 -55.06 6.30
N LEU A 674 11.60 -55.77 5.57
CA LEU A 674 11.69 -55.91 4.12
C LEU A 674 11.59 -54.56 3.42
N TYR A 675 10.65 -53.71 3.82
CA TYR A 675 10.49 -52.38 3.26
C TYR A 675 11.73 -51.51 3.51
N LEU A 676 12.28 -51.53 4.73
CA LEU A 676 13.51 -50.83 5.08
C LEU A 676 14.68 -51.27 4.20
N SER A 677 14.84 -52.59 3.98
CA SER A 677 15.92 -53.11 3.14
C SER A 677 15.82 -52.68 1.67
N LYS A 678 14.59 -52.54 1.14
CA LYS A 678 14.34 -52.17 -0.26
C LYS A 678 14.44 -50.66 -0.49
N GLN A 679 13.89 -49.86 0.42
CA GLN A 679 13.80 -48.40 0.26
C GLN A 679 15.05 -47.66 0.75
N PHE A 680 15.80 -48.24 1.70
CA PHE A 680 17.02 -47.65 2.24
C PHE A 680 18.21 -48.64 2.09
N PRO A 681 18.57 -49.01 0.86
CA PRO A 681 19.57 -50.05 0.61
C PRO A 681 20.97 -49.70 1.15
N GLU A 682 21.35 -48.42 1.18
CA GLU A 682 22.69 -47.98 1.59
C GLU A 682 23.10 -48.46 3.00
N LYS A 683 22.14 -48.54 3.93
CA LYS A 683 22.41 -48.92 5.33
C LYS A 683 21.64 -50.16 5.80
N PHE A 684 20.49 -50.48 5.19
CA PHE A 684 19.61 -51.55 5.63
C PHE A 684 19.57 -52.77 4.69
N GLN A 685 20.37 -52.81 3.61
CA GLN A 685 20.39 -53.95 2.69
C GLN A 685 20.70 -55.28 3.39
N ASN A 686 21.67 -55.29 4.32
CA ASN A 686 22.08 -56.49 5.05
C ASN A 686 21.24 -56.78 6.30
N LEU A 687 20.16 -56.02 6.55
CA LEU A 687 19.33 -56.20 7.75
C LEU A 687 18.70 -57.59 7.78
N ILE A 688 18.16 -58.05 6.66
CA ILE A 688 17.51 -59.37 6.56
C ILE A 688 18.53 -60.49 6.77
N LEU A 689 19.66 -60.42 6.06
CA LEU A 689 20.74 -61.41 6.17
C LEU A 689 21.29 -61.49 7.60
N ASN A 690 21.45 -60.36 8.28
CA ASN A 690 21.95 -60.35 9.66
C ASN A 690 20.94 -60.91 10.67
N ILE A 691 19.64 -60.73 10.44
CA ILE A 691 18.58 -61.36 11.25
C ILE A 691 18.59 -62.88 11.02
N GLU A 692 18.89 -63.34 9.81
CA GLU A 692 19.05 -64.76 9.48
C GLU A 692 20.31 -65.37 10.11
N GLU A 693 21.43 -64.65 10.11
CA GLU A 693 22.71 -65.10 10.69
C GLU A 693 22.71 -65.11 12.22
N ASN A 694 22.08 -64.10 12.88
CA ASN A 694 22.10 -63.93 14.34
C ASN A 694 20.70 -63.88 14.98
N PRO A 695 19.83 -64.90 14.80
CA PRO A 695 18.44 -64.83 15.24
C PRO A 695 18.27 -64.77 16.76
N ILE A 696 19.21 -65.34 17.52
CA ILE A 696 19.16 -65.37 18.99
C ILE A 696 19.38 -63.98 19.58
N GLU A 697 20.37 -63.23 19.09
CA GLU A 697 20.68 -61.88 19.57
C GLU A 697 19.53 -60.91 19.25
N TRP A 698 18.98 -60.98 18.04
CA TRP A 698 17.82 -60.18 17.63
C TRP A 698 16.57 -60.50 18.44
N LYS A 699 16.34 -61.78 18.76
CA LYS A 699 15.24 -62.19 19.62
C LYS A 699 15.41 -61.67 21.05
N GLN A 700 16.60 -61.83 21.63
CA GLN A 700 16.90 -61.33 22.99
C GLN A 700 16.74 -59.81 23.07
N TRP A 701 17.15 -59.08 22.03
CA TRP A 701 16.97 -57.64 21.98
C TRP A 701 15.49 -57.22 21.82
N ALA A 702 14.75 -57.88 20.92
CA ALA A 702 13.35 -57.54 20.64
C ALA A 702 12.38 -57.90 21.78
N GLU A 703 12.67 -58.98 22.51
CA GLU A 703 11.88 -59.43 23.68
C GLU A 703 12.29 -58.73 24.99
N HIS A 704 13.35 -57.91 24.99
CA HIS A 704 13.77 -57.18 26.17
C HIS A 704 12.73 -56.13 26.60
N ASP A 705 12.59 -55.90 27.91
CA ASP A 705 11.60 -54.94 28.45
C ASP A 705 11.91 -53.47 28.09
N GLN A 706 13.20 -53.17 27.85
CA GLN A 706 13.72 -51.84 27.52
C GLN A 706 14.73 -51.90 26.35
N PRO A 707 14.29 -52.19 25.12
CA PRO A 707 15.17 -52.31 23.96
C PRO A 707 15.86 -50.98 23.62
N GLU A 708 15.28 -49.84 24.00
CA GLU A 708 15.87 -48.52 23.78
C GLU A 708 17.15 -48.29 24.59
N ASN A 709 17.37 -49.05 25.67
CA ASN A 709 18.53 -48.92 26.56
C ASN A 709 19.70 -49.84 26.21
N ILE A 710 19.42 -50.90 25.45
CA ILE A 710 20.43 -51.87 25.01
C ILE A 710 20.95 -51.47 23.63
N ALA A 711 22.24 -51.68 23.40
CA ALA A 711 22.83 -51.50 22.08
C ALA A 711 22.21 -52.48 21.06
N LEU A 712 22.05 -52.03 19.82
CA LEU A 712 21.55 -52.90 18.75
C LEU A 712 22.56 -54.03 18.45
N PRO A 713 22.10 -55.18 17.90
CA PRO A 713 23.00 -56.20 17.39
C PRO A 713 24.01 -55.61 16.38
N LYS A 714 25.27 -56.04 16.49
CA LYS A 714 26.34 -55.55 15.58
C LYS A 714 26.07 -56.09 14.17
N PRO A 715 26.24 -55.29 13.11
CA PRO A 715 26.94 -53.99 13.04
C PRO A 715 26.04 -52.73 13.16
N PHE A 716 24.73 -52.87 13.36
CA PHE A 716 23.77 -51.76 13.24
C PHE A 716 23.89 -50.71 14.35
N ASP A 717 24.45 -51.04 15.50
CA ASP A 717 24.66 -50.05 16.56
C ASP A 717 25.67 -48.95 16.17
N ILE A 718 26.63 -49.26 15.30
CA ILE A 718 27.65 -48.29 14.86
C ILE A 718 27.25 -47.62 13.55
N LEU A 719 26.58 -48.36 12.66
CA LEU A 719 26.24 -47.89 11.32
C LEU A 719 25.05 -46.93 11.28
N LEU A 720 24.10 -47.06 12.23
CA LEU A 720 22.84 -46.32 12.18
C LEU A 720 22.88 -45.02 12.98
N ASN A 721 22.27 -43.98 12.41
CA ASN A 721 21.99 -42.72 13.08
C ASN A 721 20.91 -42.90 14.16
N ASP A 722 20.82 -42.00 15.12
CA ASP A 722 19.87 -42.13 16.24
C ASP A 722 18.40 -42.23 15.79
N PHE A 723 18.02 -41.52 14.73
CA PHE A 723 16.68 -41.63 14.14
C PHE A 723 16.46 -42.97 13.41
N GLU A 724 17.50 -43.50 12.78
CA GLU A 724 17.45 -44.82 12.11
C GLU A 724 17.31 -45.95 13.14
N LYS A 725 17.98 -45.83 14.29
CA LYS A 725 17.77 -46.73 15.44
C LYS A 725 16.33 -46.64 15.96
N LEU A 726 15.77 -45.44 16.01
CA LEU A 726 14.37 -45.21 16.38
C LEU A 726 13.40 -45.89 15.40
N MET A 727 13.68 -45.88 14.10
CA MET A 727 12.90 -46.62 13.09
C MET A 727 12.91 -48.13 13.34
N LEU A 728 14.06 -48.72 13.72
CA LEU A 728 14.12 -50.14 14.08
C LEU A 728 13.30 -50.44 15.33
N ILE A 729 13.40 -49.62 16.37
CA ILE A 729 12.59 -49.79 17.59
C ILE A 729 11.09 -49.71 17.27
N ARG A 730 10.67 -48.81 16.36
CA ARG A 730 9.29 -48.75 15.86
C ARG A 730 8.85 -50.04 15.17
N CYS A 731 9.75 -50.71 14.46
CA CYS A 731 9.46 -51.94 13.74
C CYS A 731 9.27 -53.12 14.71
N PHE A 732 10.20 -53.31 15.66
CA PHE A 732 10.21 -54.48 16.55
C PHE A 732 9.35 -54.29 17.82
N SER A 733 9.33 -53.09 18.39
CA SER A 733 8.72 -52.83 19.71
C SER A 733 7.88 -51.55 19.71
N PRO A 734 6.72 -51.54 19.01
CA PRO A 734 5.86 -50.35 18.92
C PRO A 734 5.40 -49.80 20.28
N ASN A 735 5.22 -50.69 21.27
CA ASN A 735 4.76 -50.33 22.61
C ASN A 735 5.78 -49.49 23.40
N ARG A 736 7.06 -49.51 23.03
CA ARG A 736 8.14 -48.77 23.71
C ARG A 736 8.51 -47.46 23.03
N ILE A 737 7.81 -47.08 21.96
CA ILE A 737 8.19 -45.94 21.12
C ILE A 737 8.24 -44.61 21.86
N ILE A 738 7.34 -44.38 22.82
CA ILE A 738 7.29 -43.14 23.60
C ILE A 738 8.58 -42.97 24.43
N PHE A 739 9.07 -44.06 25.02
CA PHE A 739 10.32 -44.06 25.78
C PHE A 739 11.54 -43.90 24.87
N ALA A 740 11.51 -44.52 23.69
CA ALA A 740 12.55 -44.36 22.69
C ALA A 740 12.61 -42.91 22.15
N ILE A 741 11.45 -42.27 21.93
CA ILE A 741 11.35 -40.85 21.55
C ILE A 741 11.92 -39.96 22.67
N ASN A 742 11.59 -40.22 23.94
CA ASN A 742 12.16 -39.48 25.07
C ASN A 742 13.69 -39.58 25.06
N LYS A 743 14.24 -40.79 24.91
CA LYS A 743 15.69 -41.00 24.84
C LYS A 743 16.33 -40.27 23.66
N TYR A 744 15.68 -40.31 22.50
CA TYR A 744 16.11 -39.62 21.28
C TYR A 744 16.16 -38.10 21.47
N ILE A 745 15.11 -37.49 22.03
CA ILE A 745 15.06 -36.05 22.34
C ILE A 745 16.14 -35.68 23.37
N THR A 746 16.29 -36.47 24.43
CA THR A 746 17.34 -36.25 25.44
C THR A 746 18.73 -36.21 24.83
N LYS A 747 19.02 -37.11 23.88
CA LYS A 747 20.33 -37.17 23.25
C LYS A 747 20.62 -35.98 22.33
N ILE A 748 19.62 -35.48 21.59
CA ILE A 748 19.82 -34.42 20.58
C ILE A 748 19.67 -33.02 21.17
N MET A 749 18.59 -32.78 21.93
CA MET A 749 18.27 -31.46 22.47
C MET A 749 18.59 -31.33 23.96
N GLY A 750 18.57 -32.44 24.70
CA GLY A 750 18.81 -32.48 26.15
C GLY A 750 17.52 -32.73 26.96
N GLU A 751 17.70 -33.17 28.22
CA GLU A 751 16.59 -33.55 29.12
C GLU A 751 15.59 -32.41 29.39
N LYS A 752 16.04 -31.15 29.26
CA LYS A 752 15.23 -29.94 29.50
C LYS A 752 14.03 -29.79 28.56
N TYR A 753 14.00 -30.53 27.46
CA TYR A 753 12.92 -30.47 26.46
C TYR A 753 11.87 -31.57 26.61
N ILE A 754 12.00 -32.43 27.62
CA ILE A 754 11.02 -33.47 27.93
C ILE A 754 10.22 -33.08 29.17
N ILE A 755 10.91 -32.54 30.17
CA ILE A 755 10.27 -32.03 31.37
C ILE A 755 9.60 -30.70 31.00
N PRO A 756 8.25 -30.62 31.05
CA PRO A 756 7.57 -29.38 30.74
C PRO A 756 7.93 -28.33 31.80
N PRO A 757 8.20 -27.07 31.40
CA PRO A 757 8.49 -26.01 32.35
C PRO A 757 7.26 -25.73 33.22
N THR A 758 7.48 -25.51 34.51
CA THR A 758 6.44 -25.03 35.43
C THR A 758 6.07 -23.60 35.06
N ALA A 759 4.78 -23.36 34.80
CA ALA A 759 4.27 -22.04 34.46
C ALA A 759 4.22 -21.16 35.72
N TYR A 760 5.17 -20.23 35.87
CA TYR A 760 5.11 -19.21 36.92
C TYR A 760 4.42 -17.96 36.39
N PHE A 761 3.37 -17.49 37.06
CA PHE A 761 2.65 -16.28 36.65
C PHE A 761 3.54 -15.03 36.56
N ASP A 762 4.60 -14.95 37.39
CA ASP A 762 5.59 -13.87 37.33
C ASP A 762 6.33 -13.82 35.97
N SER A 763 6.71 -14.98 35.42
CA SER A 763 7.39 -15.06 34.12
C SER A 763 6.46 -14.72 32.95
N ILE A 764 5.19 -15.10 33.03
CA ILE A 764 4.17 -14.78 32.02
C ILE A 764 3.93 -13.27 32.01
N PHE A 765 3.88 -12.64 33.19
CA PHE A 765 3.71 -11.19 33.31
C PHE A 765 4.86 -10.41 32.68
N GLU A 766 6.11 -10.82 32.91
CA GLU A 766 7.29 -10.17 32.31
C GLU A 766 7.32 -10.25 30.78
N GLN A 767 6.74 -11.32 30.21
CA GLN A 767 6.62 -11.51 28.76
C GLN A 767 5.39 -10.81 28.17
N SER A 768 4.41 -10.46 29.00
CA SER A 768 3.17 -9.81 28.57
C SER A 768 3.37 -8.31 28.29
N LYS A 769 2.55 -7.76 27.39
CA LYS A 769 2.50 -6.32 27.09
C LYS A 769 1.10 -5.80 27.36
N CYS A 770 0.96 -4.51 27.64
CA CYS A 770 -0.35 -3.89 27.93
C CYS A 770 -1.38 -4.01 26.80
N HIS A 771 -0.95 -4.21 25.56
CA HIS A 771 -1.80 -4.38 24.38
C HIS A 771 -1.95 -5.86 23.95
N ILE A 772 -1.42 -6.82 24.73
CA ILE A 772 -1.55 -8.26 24.47
C ILE A 772 -2.27 -8.90 25.67
N PRO A 773 -3.53 -9.32 25.53
CA PRO A 773 -4.24 -9.98 26.62
C PRO A 773 -3.63 -11.36 26.90
N VAL A 774 -3.67 -11.79 28.17
CA VAL A 774 -3.24 -13.12 28.59
C VAL A 774 -4.47 -14.01 28.74
N ILE A 775 -4.50 -15.13 28.02
CA ILE A 775 -5.61 -16.08 28.01
C ILE A 775 -5.21 -17.31 28.81
N PHE A 776 -6.03 -17.68 29.80
CA PHE A 776 -5.85 -18.90 30.59
C PHE A 776 -6.79 -20.00 30.09
N ILE A 777 -6.22 -21.11 29.64
CA ILE A 777 -6.96 -22.32 29.27
C ILE A 777 -6.97 -23.23 30.49
N LEU A 778 -8.15 -23.39 31.10
CA LEU A 778 -8.30 -24.11 32.35
C LEU A 778 -8.81 -25.53 32.12
N SER A 779 -8.31 -26.46 32.94
CA SER A 779 -8.90 -27.79 33.05
C SER A 779 -10.08 -27.75 34.02
N PRO A 780 -11.06 -28.67 33.91
CA PRO A 780 -12.15 -28.75 34.88
C PRO A 780 -11.60 -28.87 36.30
N GLY A 781 -12.02 -27.97 37.20
CA GLY A 781 -11.58 -27.97 38.60
C GLY A 781 -10.32 -27.15 38.93
N SER A 782 -9.66 -26.52 37.94
CA SER A 782 -8.57 -25.57 38.20
C SER A 782 -9.05 -24.12 38.10
N ASP A 783 -8.84 -23.31 39.15
CA ASP A 783 -9.15 -21.87 39.15
C ASP A 783 -7.92 -21.04 39.61
N PRO A 784 -7.27 -20.27 38.71
CA PRO A 784 -6.10 -19.46 39.04
C PRO A 784 -6.46 -18.07 39.62
N THR A 785 -7.74 -17.77 39.84
CA THR A 785 -8.20 -16.42 40.22
C THR A 785 -7.48 -15.89 41.45
N ASN A 786 -7.31 -16.71 42.49
CA ASN A 786 -6.65 -16.30 43.73
C ASN A 786 -5.16 -15.99 43.54
N ASP A 787 -4.47 -16.76 42.68
CA ASP A 787 -3.04 -16.57 42.43
C ASP A 787 -2.79 -15.32 41.58
N ILE A 788 -3.69 -15.03 40.63
CA ILE A 788 -3.67 -13.80 39.82
C ILE A 788 -3.94 -12.58 40.70
N GLN A 789 -4.89 -12.67 41.65
CA GLN A 789 -5.14 -11.58 42.61
C GLN A 789 -3.90 -11.30 43.47
N LYS A 790 -3.26 -12.33 44.03
CA LYS A 790 -2.00 -12.19 44.77
C LYS A 790 -0.87 -11.62 43.91
N LEU A 791 -0.78 -12.00 42.63
CA LEU A 791 0.21 -11.44 41.71
C LEU A 791 -0.03 -9.94 41.48
N ALA A 792 -1.28 -9.55 41.21
CA ALA A 792 -1.67 -8.17 40.99
C ALA A 792 -1.35 -7.31 42.23
N GLU A 793 -1.69 -7.80 43.42
CA GLU A 793 -1.36 -7.13 44.69
C GLU A 793 0.15 -6.94 44.87
N ARG A 794 0.95 -7.99 44.66
CA ARG A 794 2.42 -7.93 44.77
C ARG A 794 3.03 -6.95 43.79
N LYS A 795 2.65 -6.98 42.50
CA LYS A 795 3.21 -6.10 41.47
C LYS A 795 2.71 -4.65 41.62
N ASN A 796 1.51 -4.42 42.14
CA ASN A 796 0.98 -3.07 42.38
C ASN A 796 1.55 -2.41 43.65
N GLN A 797 1.95 -3.19 44.66
CA GLN A 797 2.70 -2.65 45.82
C GLN A 797 4.03 -1.99 45.38
N ILE A 798 4.68 -2.53 44.34
CA ILE A 798 5.93 -2.00 43.78
C ILE A 798 5.70 -0.67 43.01
N ARG A 799 4.47 -0.40 42.55
CA ARG A 799 4.11 0.86 41.86
C ARG A 799 3.77 2.02 42.82
N LYS A 800 3.57 1.76 44.13
CA LYS A 800 3.39 2.83 45.12
C LYS A 800 4.75 3.45 45.45
N THR A 801 5.17 4.43 44.67
CA THR A 801 6.13 5.44 45.18
C THR A 801 5.48 6.17 46.37
N PRO A 802 6.22 6.51 47.43
CA PRO A 802 5.67 7.29 48.53
C PRO A 802 5.43 8.72 48.02
N THR A 803 4.22 9.01 47.56
CA THR A 803 3.78 10.40 47.46
C THR A 803 3.50 10.89 48.86
N GLU A 804 4.25 11.92 49.26
CA GLU A 804 3.99 12.78 50.41
C GLU A 804 2.53 13.26 50.33
N ASN A 805 1.66 12.62 51.08
CA ASN A 805 0.41 13.12 51.67
C ASN A 805 -0.36 11.91 52.17
N GLY A 806 -0.22 11.67 53.48
CA GLY A 806 -0.86 10.58 54.22
C GLY A 806 -2.37 10.71 54.31
N LEU A 807 -3.06 10.47 53.20
CA LEU A 807 -4.48 10.15 53.17
C LEU A 807 -4.62 8.83 52.41
N ALA A 808 -4.61 7.74 53.18
CA ALA A 808 -4.94 6.42 52.69
C ALA A 808 -6.42 6.42 52.29
N ASN A 809 -6.69 6.62 51.00
CA ASN A 809 -8.01 6.29 50.46
C ASN A 809 -8.10 4.76 50.39
N GLU A 810 -8.96 4.22 51.23
CA GLU A 810 -9.35 2.82 51.29
C GLU A 810 -10.01 2.37 49.95
N GLU A 811 -9.74 1.12 49.57
CA GLU A 811 -10.52 0.30 48.62
C GLU A 811 -10.60 0.65 47.11
N GLN A 812 -9.55 1.17 46.47
CA GLN A 812 -9.45 0.94 45.01
C GLN A 812 -8.96 -0.48 44.75
N LYS A 813 -9.90 -1.44 44.60
CA LYS A 813 -9.62 -2.79 44.09
C LYS A 813 -8.80 -2.68 42.81
N THR A 814 -7.52 -3.00 42.90
CA THR A 814 -6.54 -2.85 41.81
C THR A 814 -6.76 -3.83 40.66
N ILE A 815 -7.51 -4.90 40.94
CA ILE A 815 -8.02 -5.88 39.98
C ILE A 815 -9.56 -5.85 39.98
N ARG A 816 -10.16 -5.71 38.80
CA ARG A 816 -11.60 -5.86 38.58
C ARG A 816 -11.87 -7.24 38.01
N THR A 817 -12.72 -8.01 38.67
CA THR A 817 -13.16 -9.33 38.21
C THR A 817 -14.57 -9.24 37.66
N LEU A 818 -14.81 -9.86 36.50
CA LEU A 818 -16.13 -9.92 35.87
C LEU A 818 -16.38 -11.32 35.31
N ALA A 819 -17.48 -11.95 35.71
CA ALA A 819 -17.90 -13.23 35.14
C ALA A 819 -18.80 -12.99 33.91
N MET A 820 -18.40 -13.55 32.78
CA MET A 820 -19.13 -13.42 31.52
C MET A 820 -20.33 -14.39 31.50
N GLY A 821 -21.50 -13.85 31.19
CA GLY A 821 -22.77 -14.57 31.03
C GLY A 821 -23.70 -13.81 30.09
N GLN A 822 -24.88 -14.37 29.80
CA GLN A 822 -25.86 -13.70 28.93
C GLN A 822 -26.21 -12.30 29.47
N GLY A 823 -26.15 -11.28 28.59
CA GLY A 823 -26.49 -9.89 28.93
C GLY A 823 -25.36 -9.05 29.56
N GLN A 824 -24.15 -9.58 29.74
CA GLN A 824 -23.02 -8.85 30.36
C GLN A 824 -22.13 -8.07 29.36
N GLU A 825 -22.44 -8.08 28.07
CA GLU A 825 -21.62 -7.48 26.99
C GLU A 825 -21.35 -5.99 27.21
N LYS A 826 -22.41 -5.21 27.43
CA LYS A 826 -22.30 -3.75 27.62
C LYS A 826 -21.51 -3.39 28.87
N LEU A 827 -21.68 -4.15 29.94
CA LEU A 827 -20.97 -3.92 31.20
C LEU A 827 -19.48 -4.28 31.06
N ALA A 828 -19.17 -5.37 30.36
CA ALA A 828 -17.79 -5.75 30.06
C ALA A 828 -17.05 -4.68 29.25
N LEU A 829 -17.69 -4.11 28.21
CA LEU A 829 -17.12 -3.00 27.43
C LEU A 829 -16.85 -1.75 28.28
N GLN A 830 -17.81 -1.37 29.14
CA GLN A 830 -17.63 -0.22 30.04
C GLN A 830 -16.46 -0.42 31.02
N VAL A 831 -16.37 -1.61 31.60
CA VAL A 831 -15.27 -1.96 32.54
C VAL A 831 -13.94 -2.02 31.80
N LEU A 832 -13.90 -2.52 30.57
CA LEU A 832 -12.71 -2.56 29.73
C LEU A 832 -12.21 -1.16 29.37
N HIS A 833 -13.08 -0.26 28.92
CA HIS A 833 -12.69 1.15 28.68
C HIS A 833 -12.17 1.81 29.96
N THR A 834 -12.82 1.56 31.09
CA THR A 834 -12.36 2.08 32.39
C THR A 834 -10.97 1.55 32.74
N ALA A 835 -10.73 0.24 32.53
CA ALA A 835 -9.44 -0.39 32.80
C ALA A 835 -8.33 0.11 31.86
N GLN A 836 -8.65 0.36 30.59
CA GLN A 836 -7.72 0.95 29.62
C GLN A 836 -7.30 2.37 30.02
N HIS A 837 -8.26 3.21 30.44
CA HIS A 837 -7.96 4.58 30.87
C HIS A 837 -7.18 4.64 32.20
N GLN A 838 -7.50 3.75 33.15
CA GLN A 838 -6.88 3.75 34.48
C GLN A 838 -5.59 2.91 34.56
N GLY A 839 -5.33 2.04 33.57
CA GLY A 839 -4.21 1.10 33.60
C GLY A 839 -4.32 0.05 34.72
N THR A 840 -5.54 -0.43 35.00
CA THR A 840 -5.83 -1.43 36.04
C THR A 840 -5.90 -2.85 35.50
N TRP A 841 -5.84 -3.85 36.39
CA TRP A 841 -5.95 -5.25 36.01
C TRP A 841 -7.43 -5.62 35.82
N LEU A 842 -7.75 -6.26 34.70
CA LEU A 842 -9.10 -6.77 34.41
C LEU A 842 -9.03 -8.28 34.22
N LEU A 843 -9.82 -9.03 35.01
CA LEU A 843 -9.97 -10.47 34.89
C LEU A 843 -11.40 -10.78 34.42
N LEU A 844 -11.50 -11.30 33.19
CA LEU A 844 -12.74 -11.81 32.63
C LEU A 844 -12.81 -13.34 32.85
N GLN A 845 -13.83 -13.80 33.55
CA GLN A 845 -14.09 -15.22 33.80
C GLN A 845 -15.14 -15.76 32.84
N ASN A 846 -15.10 -17.06 32.55
CA ASN A 846 -16.11 -17.77 31.74
C ASN A 846 -16.30 -17.22 30.31
N CYS A 847 -15.26 -16.66 29.70
CA CYS A 847 -15.34 -16.07 28.35
C CYS A 847 -15.85 -17.05 27.27
N HIS A 848 -15.65 -18.36 27.46
CA HIS A 848 -16.13 -19.40 26.54
C HIS A 848 -17.67 -19.50 26.44
N LEU A 849 -18.41 -18.89 27.38
CA LEU A 849 -19.88 -18.86 27.36
C LEU A 849 -20.45 -17.76 26.46
N LEU A 850 -19.65 -16.76 26.07
CA LEU A 850 -20.10 -15.58 25.34
C LEU A 850 -19.20 -15.30 24.14
N LEU A 851 -19.28 -16.17 23.14
CA LEU A 851 -18.50 -16.08 21.90
C LEU A 851 -18.68 -14.77 21.10
N PRO A 852 -19.90 -14.17 21.01
CA PRO A 852 -20.08 -12.91 20.27
C PRO A 852 -19.20 -11.77 20.81
N PHE A 853 -19.10 -11.64 22.14
CA PHE A 853 -18.27 -10.63 22.79
C PHE A 853 -16.77 -10.84 22.54
N LEU A 854 -16.30 -12.08 22.37
CA LEU A 854 -14.88 -12.33 22.07
C LEU A 854 -14.48 -11.93 20.64
N ASN A 855 -15.45 -11.80 19.73
CA ASN A 855 -15.22 -11.31 18.38
C ASN A 855 -15.19 -9.77 18.29
N GLU A 856 -15.83 -9.09 19.24
CA GLU A 856 -15.79 -7.63 19.39
C GLU A 856 -14.50 -7.17 20.08
#